data_AF-A0A4Q2DBA8-F1
#
_entry.id   AF-A0A4Q2DBA8-F1
#
_cell.length_a   1.000
_cell.length_b   1.000
_cell.length_c   1.000
_cell.angle_alpha   90.00
_cell.angle_beta   90.00
_cell.angle_gamma   90.00
#
_symmetry.space_group_name_H-M   'P 1'
#
loop_
_entity.id
_entity.type
_entity.pdbx_description
1 polymer ?
#
loop_
_entity_poly.entity_id
_entity_poly.type
_entity_poly.pdbx_seq_one_letter_code
_entity_poly.pdbx_strand_id
1 'polypeptide(L)'
;MLGRFKSLADLEGMGYDEKIITLLPRYGYTHCWILKEWSYHVNTVVALAAEYKKKRSSKAKETWMEETERFWSDRNQYGAACRVAIALEHKKSEVWRKEIRKQRVERMKEKLTELGWEREARSYFMNEPRAFVYRAITLSDDEWTVIQPNLIALMEIEREKFRQQEIGEHIRRRIEKWLKPAFTEFILSQPPNEIYPNILDVALSDEWRTLLCTEPFNEDLPSSSVNSASEQIPNIAKAWRKDRIEYFLEAIRHSKAYSGREVTEDILHLASTIFRCTICQGAGDVLTYPHTLAHSCNFLWVAKPSIHVVPRDTEWAPPAQPSKLDDDLRRPPIVRLYREEERHILTALKRVGIWDGLNPHIVFDDIAHEHMLSMLDALEWNRETTAAEMEERQPYVECLCECYHEPEKRPSRRVFRWKKAIYECKAHSEKEEKREWFSRLNEDEQVKCKQYEADKRLRSTHLNCPWCHDHRNLYLFDKKPDLLRHVSKCDIHMYDKVPVSFHSYSAGTESWNTSSDCWVNDDALFVSLLWFFPAHLSYGLARKGQINVPGITAASKKAVEELLLIDAEKHHCYFRSAGLHNHLSHHLLAAYDLGATASHFKKIYDVEAKIQRPIVLEEKDSTISVNDANWIQYLGNQSAYAAYFSFFSEKVAALGPSSALEKFVFDRSVNDHGNEMLVRMMSGALHPIIQIGYGLEFGNDTLVATGLAQTAIHSATSPEVYCHNFTTDPSSNAVPGISVLEILRKVYDSEALHPVMPYDPRDNALLRIRYKQIAEPHRAKEIRDLVSSFDIDIKGGEKEFASKVEECIWAATLLMVATGKKGKKPRLDFFLMHLVTSSLFLNPFLHALENPVSKANLLRSFLSSVILYTVARGRPRIDPELLLSYTATPRPPKSSLSSSKSTLGSVEEDQDYNPWPAILQDAVYHPDAHVLKTIRTLLYGATHYGTTPAGKAVGAFLNSSSTGQEVESHQGAGKLDGTIFVRAAGMVMDYMGWVVNGQEAREDWDRSALGWDEAWEKDVD
;
A
#
# COMPACT_ATOMS: atom_id res chain seq x y z
N MET A 1 19.17 -39.32 -29.04
CA MET A 1 20.14 -38.68 -28.13
C MET A 1 20.35 -39.44 -26.80
N LEU A 2 19.39 -40.25 -26.34
CA LEU A 2 19.40 -40.91 -25.01
C LEU A 2 20.49 -41.99 -24.77
N GLY A 3 21.18 -42.47 -25.81
CA GLY A 3 22.28 -43.46 -25.65
C GLY A 3 23.68 -42.85 -25.45
N ARG A 4 23.84 -41.53 -25.56
CA ARG A 4 25.16 -40.86 -25.52
C ARG A 4 25.49 -40.22 -24.17
N PHE A 5 24.51 -40.14 -23.27
CA PHE A 5 24.64 -39.55 -21.95
C PHE A 5 24.10 -40.53 -20.91
N LYS A 6 24.84 -40.71 -19.82
CA LYS A 6 24.45 -41.60 -18.71
C LYS A 6 24.63 -40.89 -17.37
N SER A 7 23.85 -41.30 -16.37
CA SER A 7 23.98 -40.79 -15.00
C SER A 7 25.33 -41.20 -14.39
N LEU A 8 25.71 -40.59 -13.27
CA LEU A 8 26.91 -40.99 -12.53
C LEU A 8 26.85 -42.47 -12.13
N ALA A 9 25.72 -42.87 -11.52
CA ALA A 9 25.49 -44.22 -11.06
C ALA A 9 25.56 -45.26 -12.20
N ASP A 10 25.03 -44.93 -13.38
CA ASP A 10 25.13 -45.79 -14.56
C ASP A 10 26.59 -46.01 -14.99
N LEU A 11 27.41 -44.96 -14.94
CA LEU A 11 28.82 -45.00 -15.38
C LEU A 11 29.72 -45.72 -14.37
N GLU A 12 29.46 -45.54 -13.07
CA GLU A 12 30.10 -46.31 -12.00
C GLU A 12 29.73 -47.80 -12.11
N GLY A 13 28.47 -48.11 -12.40
CA GLY A 13 28.00 -49.47 -12.69
C GLY A 13 28.64 -50.10 -13.93
N MET A 14 29.14 -49.28 -14.87
CA MET A 14 29.93 -49.72 -16.03
C MET A 14 31.44 -49.87 -15.73
N GLY A 15 31.88 -49.61 -14.48
CA GLY A 15 33.26 -49.79 -14.03
C GLY A 15 34.18 -48.59 -14.24
N TYR A 16 33.64 -47.40 -14.49
CA TYR A 16 34.43 -46.16 -14.57
C TYR A 16 34.58 -45.49 -13.22
N ASP A 17 35.77 -44.94 -12.94
CA ASP A 17 36.09 -44.26 -11.68
C ASP A 17 35.37 -42.90 -11.60
N GLU A 18 34.64 -42.68 -10.50
CA GLU A 18 33.92 -41.44 -10.19
C GLU A 18 34.82 -40.20 -10.35
N LYS A 19 36.09 -40.30 -9.94
CA LYS A 19 37.06 -39.21 -9.99
C LYS A 19 37.38 -38.77 -11.42
N ILE A 20 37.24 -39.64 -12.40
CA ILE A 20 37.45 -39.32 -13.82
C ILE A 20 36.15 -38.75 -14.42
N ILE A 21 35.00 -39.29 -14.02
CA ILE A 21 33.70 -38.86 -14.51
C ILE A 21 33.41 -37.41 -14.08
N THR A 22 33.73 -37.08 -12.83
CA THR A 22 33.49 -35.77 -12.23
C THR A 22 34.34 -34.63 -12.81
N LEU A 23 35.40 -34.95 -13.57
CA LEU A 23 36.16 -33.95 -14.35
C LEU A 23 35.37 -33.37 -15.51
N LEU A 24 34.28 -34.03 -15.93
CA LEU A 24 33.50 -33.62 -17.09
C LEU A 24 32.34 -32.68 -16.73
N PRO A 25 31.98 -31.76 -17.66
CA PRO A 25 30.79 -30.95 -17.51
C PRO A 25 29.54 -31.83 -17.38
N ARG A 26 28.70 -31.54 -16.38
CA ARG A 26 27.41 -32.18 -16.17
C ARG A 26 26.34 -31.54 -17.06
N TYR A 27 25.52 -32.36 -17.70
CA TYR A 27 24.39 -31.89 -18.50
C TYR A 27 23.08 -32.23 -17.78
N GLY A 28 22.23 -31.23 -17.57
CA GLY A 28 20.89 -31.41 -16.99
C GLY A 28 19.83 -31.39 -18.08
N TYR A 29 18.92 -32.37 -18.06
CA TYR A 29 17.69 -32.32 -18.85
C TYR A 29 16.61 -31.59 -18.05
N THR A 30 16.12 -30.47 -18.57
CA THR A 30 15.00 -29.72 -17.97
C THR A 30 13.67 -30.24 -18.52
N HIS A 31 13.25 -31.42 -18.09
CA HIS A 31 11.89 -31.92 -18.34
C HIS A 31 11.37 -32.74 -17.16
N CYS A 32 11.36 -32.15 -15.95
CA CYS A 32 10.45 -32.42 -14.83
C CYS A 32 11.03 -31.76 -13.58
N TRP A 33 10.23 -30.98 -12.85
CA TRP A 33 10.66 -30.18 -11.69
C TRP A 33 10.94 -30.99 -10.41
N ILE A 34 11.01 -32.32 -10.49
CA ILE A 34 11.01 -33.21 -9.31
C ILE A 34 12.28 -34.07 -9.17
N LEU A 35 13.11 -34.26 -10.20
CA LEU A 35 14.40 -34.97 -10.05
C LEU A 35 15.48 -34.34 -10.97
N LYS A 36 16.48 -33.65 -10.39
CA LYS A 36 17.66 -33.16 -11.13
C LYS A 36 18.70 -34.27 -11.22
N GLU A 37 18.54 -35.19 -12.17
CA GLU A 37 19.61 -36.15 -12.49
C GLU A 37 20.58 -35.56 -13.51
N TRP A 38 21.86 -35.47 -13.13
CA TRP A 38 22.94 -35.02 -13.99
C TRP A 38 23.47 -36.17 -14.85
N SER A 39 23.69 -35.90 -16.14
CA SER A 39 24.24 -36.89 -17.07
C SER A 39 25.56 -36.46 -17.69
N TYR A 40 26.42 -37.42 -18.03
CA TYR A 40 27.75 -37.22 -18.61
C TYR A 40 27.86 -37.90 -19.98
N HIS A 41 28.63 -37.30 -20.89
CA HIS A 41 28.81 -37.82 -22.24
C HIS A 41 29.72 -39.06 -22.25
N VAL A 42 29.13 -40.21 -22.58
CA VAL A 42 29.76 -41.54 -22.41
C VAL A 42 31.08 -41.67 -23.17
N ASN A 43 31.12 -41.27 -24.46
CA ASN A 43 32.34 -41.42 -25.27
C ASN A 43 33.52 -40.59 -24.73
N THR A 44 33.23 -39.47 -24.07
CA THR A 44 34.27 -38.62 -23.48
C THR A 44 34.82 -39.25 -22.20
N VAL A 45 33.95 -39.83 -21.37
CA VAL A 45 34.35 -40.62 -20.19
C VAL A 45 35.26 -41.77 -20.61
N VAL A 46 34.88 -42.51 -21.66
CA VAL A 46 35.66 -43.63 -22.19
C VAL A 46 37.06 -43.19 -22.63
N ALA A 47 37.17 -42.07 -23.37
CA ALA A 47 38.44 -41.54 -23.83
C ALA A 47 39.34 -41.12 -22.66
N LEU A 48 38.80 -40.38 -21.68
CA LEU A 48 39.54 -39.93 -20.51
C LEU A 48 39.99 -41.09 -19.62
N ALA A 49 39.15 -42.10 -19.41
CA ALA A 49 39.51 -43.29 -18.66
C ALA A 49 40.66 -44.07 -19.32
N ALA A 50 40.66 -44.15 -20.65
CA ALA A 50 41.75 -44.78 -21.40
C ALA A 50 43.07 -43.99 -21.29
N GLU A 51 43.01 -42.66 -21.28
CA GLU A 51 44.19 -41.81 -21.08
C GLU A 51 44.75 -41.91 -19.66
N TYR A 52 43.87 -41.90 -18.65
CA TYR A 52 44.25 -42.05 -17.26
C TYR A 52 44.96 -43.40 -16.99
N LYS A 53 44.48 -44.48 -17.62
CA LYS A 53 45.08 -45.81 -17.50
C LYS A 53 46.51 -45.89 -18.06
N LYS A 54 46.87 -45.04 -19.03
CA LYS A 54 48.22 -45.02 -19.62
C LYS A 54 49.27 -44.39 -18.69
N LYS A 55 48.87 -43.66 -17.64
CA LYS A 55 49.79 -43.00 -16.70
C LYS A 55 50.35 -44.03 -15.71
N ARG A 56 51.68 -44.20 -15.73
CA ARG A 56 52.38 -45.30 -15.02
C ARG A 56 52.75 -45.01 -13.56
N SER A 57 52.78 -43.75 -13.14
CA SER A 57 53.11 -43.36 -11.76
C SER A 57 51.97 -42.55 -11.11
N SER A 58 51.90 -42.58 -9.77
CA SER A 58 50.89 -41.82 -9.01
C SER A 58 50.96 -40.32 -9.31
N LYS A 59 52.18 -39.77 -9.34
CA LYS A 59 52.41 -38.35 -9.63
C LYS A 59 51.99 -37.95 -11.04
N ALA A 60 52.21 -38.82 -12.04
CA ALA A 60 51.78 -38.55 -13.41
C ALA A 60 50.25 -38.62 -13.61
N LYS A 61 49.55 -39.38 -12.76
CA LYS A 61 48.08 -39.42 -12.73
C LYS A 61 47.50 -38.15 -12.14
N GLU A 62 48.06 -37.68 -11.03
CA GLU A 62 47.65 -36.45 -10.35
C GLU A 62 47.82 -35.22 -11.26
N THR A 63 48.99 -35.03 -11.87
CA THR A 63 49.22 -33.91 -12.81
C THR A 63 48.26 -33.94 -14.00
N TRP A 64 47.96 -35.12 -14.57
CA TRP A 64 47.02 -35.22 -15.67
C TRP A 64 45.58 -34.87 -15.25
N MET A 65 45.19 -35.21 -14.02
CA MET A 65 43.87 -34.84 -13.50
C MET A 65 43.73 -33.33 -13.37
N GLU A 66 44.73 -32.65 -12.79
CA GLU A 66 44.74 -31.19 -12.66
C GLU A 66 44.68 -30.48 -14.02
N GLU A 67 45.46 -30.94 -15.00
CA GLU A 67 45.47 -30.39 -16.36
C GLU A 67 44.11 -30.60 -17.06
N THR A 68 43.51 -31.78 -16.89
CA THR A 68 42.21 -32.12 -17.49
C THR A 68 41.07 -31.33 -16.87
N GLU A 69 41.06 -31.18 -15.54
CA GLU A 69 40.10 -30.35 -14.82
C GLU A 69 40.16 -28.90 -15.31
N ARG A 70 41.38 -28.35 -15.41
CA ARG A 70 41.61 -26.99 -15.91
C ARG A 70 41.10 -26.81 -17.33
N PHE A 71 41.40 -27.75 -18.24
CA PHE A 71 40.94 -27.69 -19.63
C PHE A 71 39.41 -27.62 -19.74
N TRP A 72 38.67 -28.44 -18.99
CA TRP A 72 37.20 -28.43 -19.03
C TRP A 72 36.60 -27.23 -18.31
N SER A 73 37.24 -26.72 -17.26
CA SER A 73 36.87 -25.47 -16.59
C SER A 73 36.95 -24.28 -17.56
N ASP A 74 38.08 -24.11 -18.26
CA ASP A 74 38.29 -23.02 -19.23
C ASP A 74 37.26 -23.08 -20.37
N ARG A 75 36.98 -24.28 -20.89
CA ARG A 75 35.99 -24.49 -21.95
C ARG A 75 34.56 -24.18 -21.49
N ASN A 76 34.20 -24.50 -20.24
CA ASN A 76 32.91 -24.14 -19.66
C ASN A 76 32.76 -22.63 -19.48
N GLN A 77 33.82 -21.95 -19.03
CA GLN A 77 33.85 -20.49 -18.93
C GLN A 77 33.67 -19.83 -20.31
N TYR A 78 34.38 -20.30 -21.34
CA TYR A 78 34.21 -19.83 -22.71
C TYR A 78 32.78 -20.03 -23.23
N GLY A 79 32.21 -21.23 -23.02
CA GLY A 79 30.82 -21.51 -23.40
C GLY A 79 29.79 -20.62 -22.67
N ALA A 80 30.05 -20.28 -21.40
CA ALA A 80 29.23 -19.33 -20.64
C ALA A 80 29.34 -17.91 -21.23
N ALA A 81 30.55 -17.46 -21.57
CA ALA A 81 30.78 -16.17 -22.21
C ALA A 81 30.07 -16.06 -23.57
N CYS A 82 30.09 -17.11 -24.40
CA CYS A 82 29.32 -17.14 -25.66
C CYS A 82 27.81 -17.01 -25.44
N ARG A 83 27.24 -17.70 -24.43
CA ARG A 83 25.82 -17.56 -24.10
C ARG A 83 25.45 -16.15 -23.66
N VAL A 84 26.32 -15.53 -22.86
CA VAL A 84 26.17 -14.13 -22.44
C VAL A 84 26.22 -13.19 -23.65
N ALA A 85 27.16 -13.40 -24.58
CA ALA A 85 27.27 -12.59 -25.80
C ALA A 85 26.00 -12.67 -26.67
N ILE A 86 25.49 -13.88 -26.93
CA ILE A 86 24.24 -14.09 -27.69
C ILE A 86 23.06 -13.41 -26.98
N ALA A 87 22.96 -13.55 -25.66
CA ALA A 87 21.90 -12.90 -24.89
C ALA A 87 21.99 -11.37 -24.95
N LEU A 88 23.20 -10.80 -24.96
CA LEU A 88 23.42 -9.36 -25.12
C LEU A 88 23.04 -8.87 -26.52
N GLU A 89 23.36 -9.62 -27.58
CA GLU A 89 22.92 -9.30 -28.95
C GLU A 89 21.40 -9.33 -29.11
N HIS A 90 20.74 -10.31 -28.50
CA HIS A 90 19.28 -10.36 -28.47
C HIS A 90 18.69 -9.13 -27.76
N LYS A 91 19.23 -8.78 -26.59
CA LYS A 91 18.81 -7.57 -25.85
C LYS A 91 19.02 -6.30 -26.66
N LYS A 92 20.16 -6.14 -27.33
CA LYS A 92 20.44 -5.00 -28.23
C LYS A 92 19.39 -4.91 -29.34
N SER A 93 19.06 -6.04 -29.97
CA SER A 93 18.05 -6.12 -31.02
C SER A 93 16.64 -5.76 -30.52
N GLU A 94 16.28 -6.17 -29.30
CA GLU A 94 15.00 -5.83 -28.68
C GLU A 94 14.88 -4.35 -28.33
N VAL A 95 15.94 -3.74 -27.79
CA VAL A 95 15.98 -2.30 -27.51
C VAL A 95 15.80 -1.51 -28.82
N TRP A 96 16.52 -1.89 -29.88
CA TRP A 96 16.37 -1.27 -31.20
C TRP A 96 14.93 -1.42 -31.75
N ARG A 97 14.34 -2.62 -31.68
CA ARG A 97 12.96 -2.84 -32.13
C ARG A 97 11.93 -2.02 -31.35
N LYS A 98 12.13 -1.85 -30.03
CA LYS A 98 11.25 -1.02 -29.18
C LYS A 98 11.33 0.46 -29.57
N GLU A 99 12.54 0.95 -29.82
CA GLU A 99 12.75 2.35 -30.21
C GLU A 99 12.09 2.68 -31.55
N ILE A 100 12.27 1.82 -32.57
CA ILE A 100 11.63 2.01 -33.87
C ILE A 100 10.10 1.98 -33.76
N ARG A 101 9.53 1.08 -32.94
CA ARG A 101 8.08 1.03 -32.69
C ARG A 101 7.57 2.32 -32.03
N LYS A 102 8.33 2.85 -31.07
CA LYS A 102 8.00 4.11 -30.38
C LYS A 102 7.94 5.27 -31.37
N GLN A 103 9.01 5.45 -32.15
CA GLN A 103 9.08 6.50 -33.19
C GLN A 103 7.95 6.38 -34.21
N ARG A 104 7.65 5.14 -34.62
CA ARG A 104 6.53 4.85 -35.53
C ARG A 104 5.18 5.30 -34.95
N VAL A 105 4.91 4.98 -33.69
CA VAL A 105 3.67 5.36 -32.99
C VAL A 105 3.57 6.87 -32.83
N GLU A 106 4.64 7.56 -32.44
CA GLU A 106 4.62 9.03 -32.29
C GLU A 106 4.33 9.72 -33.62
N ARG A 107 4.95 9.28 -34.72
CA ARG A 107 4.63 9.82 -36.05
C ARG A 107 3.17 9.57 -36.47
N MET A 108 2.56 8.45 -36.07
CA MET A 108 1.13 8.23 -36.32
C MET A 108 0.25 9.15 -35.46
N LYS A 109 0.62 9.38 -34.19
CA LYS A 109 -0.11 10.31 -33.32
C LYS A 109 -0.07 11.73 -33.88
N GLU A 110 1.09 12.21 -34.30
CA GLU A 110 1.24 13.52 -34.94
C GLU A 110 0.29 13.69 -36.13
N LYS A 111 0.34 12.74 -37.08
CA LYS A 111 -0.53 12.76 -38.27
C LYS A 111 -2.02 12.64 -37.93
N LEU A 112 -2.40 11.89 -36.89
CA LEU A 112 -3.79 11.82 -36.43
C LEU A 112 -4.25 13.10 -35.74
N THR A 113 -3.38 13.76 -34.98
CA THR A 113 -3.64 15.06 -34.36
C THR A 113 -3.89 16.13 -35.43
N GLU A 114 -3.08 16.17 -36.49
CA GLU A 114 -3.30 17.06 -37.65
C GLU A 114 -4.67 16.85 -38.31
N LEU A 115 -5.19 15.62 -38.27
CA LEU A 115 -6.51 15.26 -38.79
C LEU A 115 -7.66 15.46 -37.79
N GLY A 116 -7.39 15.99 -36.59
CA GLY A 116 -8.41 16.28 -35.57
C GLY A 116 -8.80 15.08 -34.69
N TRP A 117 -7.94 14.06 -34.58
CA TRP A 117 -8.17 12.85 -33.78
C TRP A 117 -7.29 12.76 -32.53
N GLU A 118 -6.86 13.89 -31.97
CA GLU A 118 -5.90 13.91 -30.85
C GLU A 118 -6.38 13.10 -29.64
N ARG A 119 -7.65 13.29 -29.25
CA ARG A 119 -8.27 12.65 -28.06
C ARG A 119 -8.35 11.13 -28.27
N GLU A 120 -8.81 10.70 -29.44
CA GLU A 120 -8.99 9.30 -29.82
C GLU A 120 -7.64 8.59 -29.99
N ALA A 121 -6.67 9.22 -30.65
CA ALA A 121 -5.34 8.68 -30.83
C ALA A 121 -4.66 8.43 -29.47
N ARG A 122 -4.76 9.40 -28.55
CA ARG A 122 -4.21 9.26 -27.20
C ARG A 122 -4.77 8.04 -26.47
N SER A 123 -6.08 7.78 -26.57
CA SER A 123 -6.71 6.58 -25.98
C SER A 123 -6.30 5.29 -26.69
N TYR A 124 -6.33 5.27 -28.02
CA TYR A 124 -6.03 4.07 -28.81
C TYR A 124 -4.61 3.55 -28.57
N PHE A 125 -3.60 4.41 -28.59
CA PHE A 125 -2.20 4.00 -28.43
C PHE A 125 -1.81 3.62 -26.99
N MET A 126 -2.64 3.94 -26.00
CA MET A 126 -2.45 3.51 -24.61
C MET A 126 -2.97 2.08 -24.35
N ASN A 127 -3.89 1.58 -25.17
CA ASN A 127 -4.62 0.32 -24.94
C ASN A 127 -4.23 -0.79 -25.94
N GLU A 128 -2.93 -1.11 -26.03
CA GLU A 128 -2.36 -2.14 -26.93
C GLU A 128 -2.81 -2.03 -28.41
N PRO A 129 -2.14 -1.20 -29.23
CA PRO A 129 -2.53 -1.00 -30.61
C PRO A 129 -2.41 -2.29 -31.45
N ARG A 130 -3.27 -2.41 -32.48
CA ARG A 130 -3.30 -3.59 -33.37
C ARG A 130 -1.92 -3.88 -34.00
N ALA A 131 -1.65 -5.16 -34.30
CA ALA A 131 -0.34 -5.62 -34.77
C ALA A 131 0.20 -4.90 -36.02
N PHE A 132 -0.65 -4.45 -36.95
CA PHE A 132 -0.21 -3.70 -38.14
C PHE A 132 0.37 -2.31 -37.81
N VAL A 133 0.00 -1.76 -36.66
CA VAL A 133 0.49 -0.49 -36.11
C VAL A 133 1.82 -0.69 -35.39
N TYR A 134 1.95 -1.78 -34.63
CA TYR A 134 3.10 -2.05 -33.75
C TYR A 134 4.27 -2.80 -34.43
N ARG A 135 4.77 -2.25 -35.55
CA ARG A 135 5.88 -2.83 -36.33
C ARG A 135 7.22 -2.15 -36.02
N ALA A 136 8.30 -2.93 -36.01
CA ALA A 136 9.67 -2.41 -35.85
C ALA A 136 10.25 -1.92 -37.19
N ILE A 137 9.50 -1.06 -37.88
CA ILE A 137 9.88 -0.41 -39.14
C ILE A 137 9.42 1.04 -39.07
N THR A 138 10.26 1.98 -39.51
CA THR A 138 9.90 3.41 -39.57
C THR A 138 8.69 3.62 -40.48
N LEU A 139 7.81 4.56 -40.13
CA LEU A 139 6.64 4.87 -40.93
C LEU A 139 7.03 5.79 -42.09
N SER A 140 6.87 5.32 -43.33
CA SER A 140 7.00 6.16 -44.53
C SER A 140 5.68 6.86 -44.87
N ASP A 141 5.73 7.90 -45.70
CA ASP A 141 4.50 8.61 -46.13
C ASP A 141 3.64 7.79 -47.09
N ASP A 142 4.25 6.95 -47.93
CA ASP A 142 3.51 5.99 -48.77
C ASP A 142 2.77 4.95 -47.92
N GLU A 143 3.44 4.43 -46.89
CA GLU A 143 2.85 3.48 -45.97
C GLU A 143 1.74 4.13 -45.13
N TRP A 144 1.94 5.39 -44.71
CA TRP A 144 0.91 6.17 -44.05
C TRP A 144 -0.36 6.26 -44.90
N THR A 145 -0.23 6.55 -46.19
CA THR A 145 -1.36 6.62 -47.13
C THR A 145 -2.16 5.30 -47.19
N VAL A 146 -1.47 4.16 -47.05
CA VAL A 146 -2.11 2.84 -47.02
C VAL A 146 -2.82 2.56 -45.69
N ILE A 147 -2.22 2.93 -44.55
CA ILE A 147 -2.78 2.59 -43.22
C ILE A 147 -3.78 3.62 -42.69
N GLN A 148 -3.74 4.86 -43.19
CA GLN A 148 -4.54 5.98 -42.69
C GLN A 148 -6.05 5.67 -42.65
N PRO A 149 -6.69 5.13 -43.71
CA PRO A 149 -8.13 4.86 -43.68
C PRO A 149 -8.53 3.89 -42.56
N ASN A 150 -7.71 2.86 -42.32
CA ASN A 150 -7.95 1.89 -41.26
C ASN A 150 -7.76 2.50 -39.87
N LEU A 151 -6.79 3.40 -39.70
CA LEU A 151 -6.62 4.13 -38.44
C LEU A 151 -7.78 5.09 -38.17
N ILE A 152 -8.27 5.81 -39.20
CA ILE A 152 -9.44 6.69 -39.06
C ILE A 152 -10.67 5.89 -38.61
N ALA A 153 -10.94 4.73 -39.23
CA ALA A 153 -12.04 3.85 -38.79
C ALA A 153 -11.90 3.41 -37.32
N LEU A 154 -10.68 3.22 -36.83
CA LEU A 154 -10.42 2.93 -35.41
C LEU A 154 -10.62 4.16 -34.52
N MET A 155 -10.30 5.37 -35.02
CA MET A 155 -10.58 6.61 -34.29
C MET A 155 -12.08 6.87 -34.17
N GLU A 156 -12.87 6.56 -35.20
CA GLU A 156 -14.34 6.63 -35.13
C GLU A 156 -14.91 5.69 -34.06
N ILE A 157 -14.36 4.47 -33.95
CA ILE A 157 -14.73 3.53 -32.87
C ILE A 157 -14.37 4.11 -31.49
N GLU A 158 -13.19 4.71 -31.32
CA GLU A 158 -12.81 5.35 -30.05
C GLU A 158 -13.66 6.59 -29.74
N ARG A 159 -14.07 7.36 -30.76
CA ARG A 159 -15.00 8.50 -30.59
C ARG A 159 -16.36 8.05 -30.11
N GLU A 160 -16.91 7.00 -30.71
CA GLU A 160 -18.19 6.43 -30.26
C GLU A 160 -18.08 5.86 -28.84
N LYS A 161 -16.95 5.22 -28.50
CA LYS A 161 -16.67 4.77 -27.13
C LYS A 161 -16.65 5.93 -26.13
N PHE A 162 -16.05 7.08 -26.48
CA PHE A 162 -16.12 8.27 -25.63
C PHE A 162 -17.54 8.81 -25.48
N ARG A 163 -18.31 8.85 -26.57
CA ARG A 163 -19.72 9.25 -26.54
C ARG A 163 -20.52 8.37 -25.58
N GLN A 164 -20.33 7.05 -25.64
CA GLN A 164 -20.98 6.10 -24.74
C GLN A 164 -20.55 6.31 -23.28
N GLN A 165 -19.27 6.59 -23.02
CA GLN A 165 -18.79 6.93 -21.67
C GLN A 165 -19.42 8.21 -21.13
N GLU A 166 -19.57 9.24 -21.97
CA GLU A 166 -20.20 10.50 -21.60
C GLU A 166 -21.69 10.31 -21.27
N ILE A 167 -22.43 9.58 -22.11
CA ILE A 167 -23.84 9.21 -21.85
C ILE A 167 -23.95 8.48 -20.52
N GLY A 168 -23.09 7.49 -20.28
CA GLY A 168 -23.13 6.72 -19.04
C GLY A 168 -22.83 7.57 -17.80
N GLU A 169 -21.91 8.51 -17.90
CA GLU A 169 -21.58 9.46 -16.83
C GLU A 169 -22.74 10.44 -16.55
N HIS A 170 -23.49 10.83 -17.57
CA HIS A 170 -24.70 11.64 -17.40
C HIS A 170 -25.84 10.86 -16.73
N ILE A 171 -26.10 9.62 -17.15
CA ILE A 171 -27.09 8.74 -16.50
C ILE A 171 -26.71 8.50 -15.04
N ARG A 172 -25.44 8.23 -14.75
CA ARG A 172 -24.92 8.11 -13.38
C ARG A 172 -25.22 9.35 -12.56
N ARG A 173 -24.92 10.55 -13.09
CA ARG A 173 -25.23 11.84 -12.42
C ARG A 173 -26.72 12.00 -12.12
N ARG A 174 -27.60 11.59 -13.02
CA ARG A 174 -29.06 11.65 -12.79
C ARG A 174 -29.51 10.68 -11.70
N ILE A 175 -28.95 9.47 -11.64
CA ILE A 175 -29.21 8.51 -10.56
C ILE A 175 -28.80 9.11 -9.21
N GLU A 176 -27.60 9.66 -9.13
CA GLU A 176 -27.06 10.30 -7.92
C GLU A 176 -27.89 11.49 -7.46
N LYS A 177 -28.26 12.36 -8.39
CA LYS A 177 -28.94 13.62 -8.09
C LYS A 177 -30.43 13.44 -7.77
N TRP A 178 -31.11 12.52 -8.45
CA TRP A 178 -32.57 12.45 -8.44
C TRP A 178 -33.11 11.15 -7.87
N LEU A 179 -32.66 10.00 -8.39
CA LEU A 179 -33.19 8.70 -7.95
C LEU A 179 -32.77 8.35 -6.52
N LYS A 180 -31.48 8.50 -6.18
CA LYS A 180 -30.98 8.19 -4.83
C LYS A 180 -31.72 8.97 -3.74
N PRO A 181 -31.90 10.30 -3.83
CA PRO A 181 -32.67 11.04 -2.83
C PRO A 181 -34.14 10.60 -2.75
N ALA A 182 -34.84 10.47 -3.88
CA ALA A 182 -36.24 10.06 -3.91
C ALA A 182 -36.44 8.66 -3.31
N PHE A 183 -35.55 7.72 -3.65
CA PHE A 183 -35.58 6.38 -3.10
C PHE A 183 -35.24 6.35 -1.60
N THR A 184 -34.32 7.22 -1.15
CA THR A 184 -33.97 7.36 0.27
C THR A 184 -35.14 7.91 1.09
N GLU A 185 -35.84 8.91 0.57
CA GLU A 185 -37.05 9.46 1.20
C GLU A 185 -38.14 8.38 1.33
N PHE A 186 -38.34 7.58 0.28
CA PHE A 186 -39.23 6.44 0.32
C PHE A 186 -38.83 5.46 1.43
N ILE A 187 -37.56 4.99 1.49
CA ILE A 187 -37.10 4.06 2.54
C ILE A 187 -37.33 4.63 3.94
N LEU A 188 -37.00 5.91 4.15
CA LEU A 188 -37.16 6.59 5.45
C LEU A 188 -38.62 6.74 5.87
N SER A 189 -39.56 6.72 4.93
CA SER A 189 -40.99 6.77 5.21
C SER A 189 -41.60 5.42 5.62
N GLN A 190 -40.87 4.31 5.41
CA GLN A 190 -41.38 2.96 5.70
C GLN A 190 -41.14 2.54 7.16
N PRO A 191 -41.94 1.60 7.70
CA PRO A 191 -41.70 1.02 9.02
C PRO A 191 -40.33 0.34 9.15
N PRO A 192 -39.72 0.31 10.35
CA PRO A 192 -38.52 -0.48 10.60
C PRO A 192 -38.78 -1.97 10.26
N ASN A 193 -37.84 -2.59 9.54
CA ASN A 193 -37.89 -3.98 9.04
C ASN A 193 -38.80 -4.26 7.82
N GLU A 194 -39.39 -3.23 7.20
CA GLU A 194 -40.07 -3.39 5.92
C GLU A 194 -39.06 -3.71 4.79
N ILE A 195 -39.32 -4.75 3.99
CA ILE A 195 -38.47 -5.11 2.85
C ILE A 195 -38.99 -4.47 1.56
N TYR A 196 -38.12 -3.72 0.90
CA TYR A 196 -38.39 -2.95 -0.32
C TYR A 196 -37.50 -3.42 -1.49
N PRO A 197 -37.86 -3.11 -2.75
CA PRO A 197 -36.99 -3.30 -3.92
C PRO A 197 -35.62 -2.64 -3.69
N ASN A 198 -34.56 -3.16 -4.33
CA ASN A 198 -33.30 -2.42 -4.33
C ASN A 198 -33.35 -1.26 -5.33
N ILE A 199 -32.37 -0.35 -5.24
CA ILE A 199 -32.35 0.85 -6.10
C ILE A 199 -32.26 0.51 -7.60
N LEU A 200 -31.70 -0.63 -7.97
CA LEU A 200 -31.62 -1.06 -9.36
C LEU A 200 -32.98 -1.52 -9.90
N ASP A 201 -33.77 -2.23 -9.09
CA ASP A 201 -35.16 -2.58 -9.44
C ASP A 201 -36.00 -1.32 -9.67
N VAL A 202 -35.81 -0.29 -8.85
CA VAL A 202 -36.48 1.01 -9.04
C VAL A 202 -35.95 1.71 -10.28
N ALA A 203 -34.63 1.73 -10.52
CA ALA A 203 -34.03 2.35 -11.69
C ALA A 203 -34.48 1.72 -13.01
N LEU A 204 -34.79 0.42 -13.01
CA LEU A 204 -35.28 -0.34 -14.17
C LEU A 204 -36.81 -0.33 -14.32
N SER A 205 -37.54 0.33 -13.44
CA SER A 205 -38.98 0.62 -13.64
C SER A 205 -39.20 1.48 -14.89
N ASP A 206 -40.39 1.43 -15.47
CA ASP A 206 -40.71 2.21 -16.68
C ASP A 206 -40.61 3.71 -16.46
N GLU A 207 -41.06 4.15 -15.30
CA GLU A 207 -41.07 5.53 -14.86
C GLU A 207 -39.64 6.08 -14.77
N TRP A 208 -38.75 5.36 -14.07
CA TRP A 208 -37.39 5.82 -13.84
C TRP A 208 -36.44 5.56 -15.01
N ARG A 209 -36.51 4.40 -15.69
CA ARG A 209 -35.57 4.12 -16.80
C ARG A 209 -35.78 5.09 -17.97
N THR A 210 -37.03 5.40 -18.28
CA THR A 210 -37.39 6.35 -19.35
C THR A 210 -36.89 7.75 -19.00
N LEU A 211 -37.09 8.17 -17.75
CA LEU A 211 -36.68 9.47 -17.26
C LEU A 211 -35.14 9.60 -17.21
N LEU A 212 -34.44 8.64 -16.61
CA LEU A 212 -32.97 8.62 -16.52
C LEU A 212 -32.32 8.69 -17.90
N CYS A 213 -32.94 8.07 -18.90
CA CYS A 213 -32.43 8.02 -20.25
C CYS A 213 -33.03 9.09 -21.20
N THR A 214 -33.62 10.17 -20.69
CA THR A 214 -34.20 11.24 -21.54
C THR A 214 -33.12 12.09 -22.21
N GLU A 215 -33.23 12.33 -23.52
CA GLU A 215 -32.32 13.24 -24.24
C GLU A 215 -32.74 14.71 -24.12
N PRO A 216 -31.79 15.67 -24.15
CA PRO A 216 -30.35 15.45 -24.29
C PRO A 216 -29.68 15.07 -22.94
N PHE A 217 -28.71 14.15 -22.97
CA PHE A 217 -28.08 13.60 -21.76
C PHE A 217 -27.27 14.62 -20.95
N ASN A 218 -26.75 15.65 -21.63
CA ASN A 218 -25.94 16.70 -21.01
C ASN A 218 -26.74 17.73 -20.23
N GLU A 219 -28.07 17.71 -20.34
CA GLU A 219 -28.98 18.56 -19.57
C GLU A 219 -29.59 17.81 -18.38
N ASP A 220 -30.03 18.59 -17.40
CA ASP A 220 -30.66 18.07 -16.20
C ASP A 220 -32.14 17.76 -16.41
N LEU A 221 -32.71 16.91 -15.55
CA LEU A 221 -34.11 16.50 -15.67
C LEU A 221 -35.08 17.58 -15.14
N PRO A 222 -36.22 17.81 -15.79
CA PRO A 222 -37.26 18.70 -15.27
C PRO A 222 -37.79 18.22 -13.91
N SER A 223 -37.83 19.10 -12.91
CA SER A 223 -38.25 18.72 -11.55
C SER A 223 -39.68 18.18 -11.48
N SER A 224 -40.59 18.62 -12.36
CA SER A 224 -41.95 18.08 -12.45
C SER A 224 -41.97 16.60 -12.87
N SER A 225 -41.13 16.22 -13.83
CA SER A 225 -41.00 14.83 -14.29
C SER A 225 -40.36 13.95 -13.21
N VAL A 226 -39.37 14.48 -12.49
CA VAL A 226 -38.76 13.78 -11.35
C VAL A 226 -39.77 13.55 -10.24
N ASN A 227 -40.52 14.58 -9.83
CA ASN A 227 -41.52 14.45 -8.78
C ASN A 227 -42.60 13.41 -9.16
N SER A 228 -43.07 13.45 -10.41
CA SER A 228 -44.04 12.47 -10.90
C SER A 228 -43.51 11.03 -10.87
N ALA A 229 -42.22 10.81 -11.16
CA ALA A 229 -41.60 9.48 -11.07
C ALA A 229 -41.36 9.05 -9.61
N SER A 230 -40.98 9.99 -8.74
CA SER A 230 -40.80 9.76 -7.30
C SER A 230 -42.09 9.32 -6.62
N GLU A 231 -43.23 9.93 -6.97
CA GLU A 231 -44.56 9.56 -6.48
C GLU A 231 -44.96 8.11 -6.84
N GLN A 232 -44.35 7.53 -7.87
CA GLN A 232 -44.62 6.14 -8.28
C GLN A 232 -43.77 5.10 -7.53
N ILE A 233 -42.73 5.50 -6.78
CA ILE A 233 -41.86 4.55 -6.06
C ILE A 233 -42.66 3.60 -5.13
N PRO A 234 -43.68 4.05 -4.37
CA PRO A 234 -44.52 3.15 -3.57
C PRO A 234 -45.31 2.14 -4.41
N ASN A 235 -45.83 2.55 -5.56
CA ASN A 235 -46.55 1.65 -6.48
C ASN A 235 -45.61 0.62 -7.10
N ILE A 236 -44.40 1.05 -7.49
CA ILE A 236 -43.33 0.17 -7.98
C ILE A 236 -42.97 -0.87 -6.90
N ALA A 237 -42.77 -0.44 -5.65
CA ALA A 237 -42.45 -1.35 -4.54
C ALA A 237 -43.57 -2.36 -4.26
N LYS A 238 -44.85 -1.93 -4.33
CA LYS A 238 -46.01 -2.79 -4.16
C LYS A 238 -46.13 -3.83 -5.29
N ALA A 239 -45.97 -3.40 -6.54
CA ALA A 239 -45.97 -4.31 -7.70
C ALA A 239 -44.79 -5.30 -7.61
N TRP A 240 -43.59 -4.79 -7.31
CA TRP A 240 -42.38 -5.59 -7.11
C TRP A 240 -42.57 -6.69 -6.07
N ARG A 241 -43.24 -6.40 -4.94
CA ARG A 241 -43.53 -7.38 -3.89
C ARG A 241 -44.57 -8.40 -4.35
N LYS A 242 -45.67 -7.93 -4.94
CA LYS A 242 -46.76 -8.79 -5.43
C LYS A 242 -46.24 -9.81 -6.45
N ASP A 243 -45.43 -9.37 -7.40
CA ASP A 243 -44.86 -10.24 -8.44
C ASP A 243 -43.94 -11.32 -7.86
N ARG A 244 -43.33 -11.08 -6.70
CA ARG A 244 -42.39 -12.00 -6.05
C ARG A 244 -43.06 -12.96 -5.07
N ILE A 245 -44.18 -12.56 -4.45
CA ILE A 245 -44.97 -13.40 -3.54
C ILE A 245 -45.36 -14.73 -4.21
N GLU A 246 -45.74 -14.72 -5.48
CA GLU A 246 -46.17 -15.92 -6.19
C GLU A 246 -45.08 -17.00 -6.24
N TYR A 247 -43.80 -16.63 -6.33
CA TYR A 247 -42.69 -17.59 -6.27
C TYR A 247 -42.62 -18.32 -4.93
N PHE A 248 -42.94 -17.63 -3.82
CA PHE A 248 -42.97 -18.25 -2.50
C PHE A 248 -44.21 -19.12 -2.31
N LEU A 249 -45.37 -18.67 -2.78
CA LEU A 249 -46.60 -19.47 -2.74
C LEU A 249 -46.43 -20.76 -3.54
N GLU A 250 -45.79 -20.69 -4.71
CA GLU A 250 -45.50 -21.87 -5.52
C GLU A 250 -44.54 -22.83 -4.80
N ALA A 251 -43.50 -22.33 -4.13
CA ALA A 251 -42.62 -23.17 -3.32
C ALA A 251 -43.36 -23.86 -2.15
N ILE A 252 -44.35 -23.17 -1.55
CA ILE A 252 -45.18 -23.74 -0.46
C ILE A 252 -46.15 -24.79 -1.01
N ARG A 253 -46.77 -24.58 -2.17
CA ARG A 253 -47.68 -25.55 -2.81
C ARG A 253 -47.00 -26.90 -3.11
N HIS A 254 -45.69 -26.88 -3.32
CA HIS A 254 -44.87 -28.07 -3.52
C HIS A 254 -44.43 -28.76 -2.22
N SER A 255 -44.71 -28.18 -1.05
CA SER A 255 -44.34 -28.76 0.25
C SER A 255 -45.24 -29.94 0.64
N LYS A 256 -44.76 -30.79 1.54
CA LYS A 256 -45.59 -31.87 2.09
C LYS A 256 -46.67 -31.32 3.02
N ALA A 257 -46.33 -30.31 3.81
CA ALA A 257 -47.23 -29.72 4.81
C ALA A 257 -48.49 -29.08 4.20
N TYR A 258 -48.37 -28.51 2.99
CA TYR A 258 -49.46 -27.78 2.32
C TYR A 258 -49.98 -28.46 1.05
N SER A 259 -49.52 -29.68 0.74
CA SER A 259 -50.00 -30.45 -0.41
C SER A 259 -51.52 -30.64 -0.37
N GLY A 260 -52.21 -30.20 -1.43
CA GLY A 260 -53.67 -30.31 -1.56
C GLY A 260 -54.49 -29.34 -0.70
N ARG A 261 -53.87 -28.33 -0.07
CA ARG A 261 -54.55 -27.25 0.67
C ARG A 261 -54.58 -25.95 -0.13
N GLU A 262 -55.53 -25.09 0.18
CA GLU A 262 -55.55 -23.73 -0.37
C GLU A 262 -54.38 -22.93 0.25
N VAL A 263 -53.52 -22.36 -0.61
CA VAL A 263 -52.36 -21.58 -0.19
C VAL A 263 -52.60 -20.11 -0.55
N THR A 264 -52.94 -19.30 0.46
CA THR A 264 -53.13 -17.85 0.35
C THR A 264 -51.88 -17.10 0.86
N GLU A 265 -51.80 -15.80 0.55
CA GLU A 265 -50.68 -14.93 0.99
C GLU A 265 -50.52 -14.90 2.53
N ASP A 266 -51.61 -15.01 3.28
CA ASP A 266 -51.60 -14.97 4.75
C ASP A 266 -50.68 -16.04 5.37
N ILE A 267 -50.55 -17.19 4.70
CA ILE A 267 -49.70 -18.29 5.16
C ILE A 267 -48.23 -17.87 5.18
N LEU A 268 -47.77 -16.99 4.29
CA LEU A 268 -46.38 -16.52 4.26
C LEU A 268 -45.99 -15.84 5.58
N HIS A 269 -46.93 -15.15 6.21
CA HIS A 269 -46.69 -14.38 7.42
C HIS A 269 -46.68 -15.24 8.69
N LEU A 270 -47.08 -16.50 8.63
CA LEU A 270 -47.07 -17.41 9.79
C LEU A 270 -45.65 -17.71 10.25
N ALA A 271 -45.45 -17.79 11.56
CA ALA A 271 -44.16 -18.17 12.15
C ALA A 271 -43.71 -19.56 11.68
N SER A 272 -44.66 -20.46 11.43
CA SER A 272 -44.43 -21.82 10.94
C SER A 272 -44.05 -21.89 9.47
N THR A 273 -44.18 -20.82 8.70
CA THR A 273 -43.75 -20.78 7.29
C THR A 273 -42.26 -20.45 7.21
N ILE A 274 -41.46 -21.51 7.21
CA ILE A 274 -40.00 -21.44 7.28
C ILE A 274 -39.39 -21.95 5.97
N PHE A 275 -38.43 -21.20 5.46
CA PHE A 275 -37.59 -21.57 4.33
C PHE A 275 -36.18 -21.90 4.81
N ARG A 276 -35.46 -22.67 3.99
CA ARG A 276 -34.04 -22.95 4.16
C ARG A 276 -33.30 -22.76 2.84
N CYS A 277 -32.06 -22.27 2.92
CA CYS A 277 -31.17 -22.21 1.76
C CYS A 277 -30.17 -23.37 1.79
N THR A 278 -30.15 -24.22 0.77
CA THR A 278 -29.26 -25.40 0.73
C THR A 278 -27.83 -25.09 0.31
N ILE A 279 -27.57 -23.93 -0.31
CA ILE A 279 -26.21 -23.50 -0.67
C ILE A 279 -25.52 -22.76 0.48
N CYS A 280 -26.28 -21.88 1.13
CA CYS A 280 -25.77 -20.95 2.13
C CYS A 280 -25.52 -21.75 3.45
N GLN A 281 -24.51 -22.64 3.49
CA GLN A 281 -24.15 -23.46 4.68
C GLN A 281 -23.46 -22.59 5.74
N GLY A 282 -24.14 -22.35 6.87
CA GLY A 282 -23.55 -21.68 8.04
C GLY A 282 -24.03 -20.25 8.34
N ALA A 283 -25.10 -19.76 7.69
CA ALA A 283 -25.63 -18.42 8.02
C ALA A 283 -26.41 -18.35 9.36
N GLY A 284 -26.72 -19.48 10.00
CA GLY A 284 -27.33 -19.50 11.34
C GLY A 284 -28.75 -18.94 11.47
N ASP A 285 -29.40 -18.55 10.36
CA ASP A 285 -30.69 -17.86 10.37
C ASP A 285 -31.82 -18.72 9.79
N VAL A 286 -32.91 -18.81 10.57
CA VAL A 286 -34.22 -19.29 10.13
C VAL A 286 -34.82 -18.26 9.18
N LEU A 287 -35.15 -18.67 7.95
CA LEU A 287 -35.66 -17.77 6.92
C LEU A 287 -37.19 -17.74 6.96
N THR A 288 -37.75 -16.70 7.59
CA THR A 288 -39.19 -16.41 7.55
C THR A 288 -39.48 -15.33 6.50
N TYR A 289 -40.74 -15.14 6.12
CA TYR A 289 -41.15 -13.97 5.33
C TYR A 289 -41.26 -12.73 6.25
N PRO A 290 -40.84 -11.53 5.81
CA PRO A 290 -40.30 -11.21 4.49
C PRO A 290 -38.78 -11.43 4.36
N HIS A 291 -38.02 -11.78 5.41
CA HIS A 291 -36.56 -11.91 5.36
C HIS A 291 -36.03 -12.79 4.22
N THR A 292 -36.75 -13.86 3.89
CA THR A 292 -36.43 -14.75 2.78
C THR A 292 -36.42 -14.01 1.44
N LEU A 293 -37.27 -12.99 1.27
CA LEU A 293 -37.32 -12.13 0.07
C LEU A 293 -36.00 -11.37 -0.16
N ALA A 294 -35.38 -10.89 0.92
CA ALA A 294 -34.11 -10.14 0.90
C ALA A 294 -32.86 -11.03 1.00
N HIS A 295 -33.02 -12.35 0.99
CA HIS A 295 -31.91 -13.29 1.15
C HIS A 295 -30.94 -13.20 -0.05
N SER A 296 -29.64 -13.03 0.21
CA SER A 296 -28.64 -12.74 -0.84
C SER A 296 -28.54 -13.83 -1.91
N CYS A 297 -28.82 -15.09 -1.56
CA CYS A 297 -28.86 -16.19 -2.53
C CYS A 297 -29.96 -15.96 -3.64
N ASN A 298 -30.97 -15.08 -3.44
CA ASN A 298 -31.97 -14.66 -4.46
C ASN A 298 -31.48 -13.56 -5.44
N PHE A 299 -30.31 -12.98 -5.14
CA PHE A 299 -29.73 -11.92 -5.95
C PHE A 299 -28.48 -12.43 -6.66
N LEU A 300 -28.23 -11.94 -7.86
CA LEU A 300 -27.06 -12.30 -8.65
C LEU A 300 -25.96 -11.26 -8.50
N TRP A 301 -24.78 -11.71 -8.06
CA TRP A 301 -23.67 -10.84 -7.68
C TRP A 301 -22.47 -10.93 -8.61
N VAL A 302 -22.29 -12.03 -9.36
CA VAL A 302 -21.06 -12.28 -10.13
C VAL A 302 -21.31 -13.12 -11.38
N ALA A 303 -21.61 -12.46 -12.50
CA ALA A 303 -21.35 -12.85 -13.90
C ALA A 303 -22.22 -11.94 -14.78
N LYS A 304 -21.66 -11.36 -15.85
CA LYS A 304 -22.36 -10.44 -16.76
C LYS A 304 -23.76 -10.98 -17.09
N PRO A 305 -24.87 -10.31 -16.70
CA PRO A 305 -26.20 -10.75 -17.09
C PRO A 305 -26.27 -10.76 -18.63
N SER A 306 -27.07 -11.68 -19.19
CA SER A 306 -27.37 -11.65 -20.62
C SER A 306 -28.26 -10.45 -20.89
N ILE A 307 -27.71 -9.38 -21.45
CA ILE A 307 -28.47 -8.15 -21.71
C ILE A 307 -29.03 -8.21 -23.13
N HIS A 308 -30.36 -8.22 -23.24
CA HIS A 308 -31.07 -8.20 -24.51
C HIS A 308 -31.73 -6.83 -24.67
N VAL A 309 -31.23 -6.03 -25.62
CA VAL A 309 -31.86 -4.77 -26.02
C VAL A 309 -32.83 -5.09 -27.15
N VAL A 310 -34.13 -4.99 -26.88
CA VAL A 310 -35.20 -5.29 -27.86
C VAL A 310 -36.27 -4.20 -27.80
N PRO A 311 -36.94 -3.87 -28.93
CA PRO A 311 -38.05 -2.93 -28.92
C PRO A 311 -39.16 -3.31 -27.92
N ARG A 312 -39.83 -2.29 -27.39
CA ARG A 312 -40.82 -2.43 -26.29
C ARG A 312 -42.04 -3.27 -26.69
N ASP A 313 -42.42 -3.21 -27.95
CA ASP A 313 -43.54 -3.91 -28.59
C ASP A 313 -43.25 -5.38 -28.95
N THR A 314 -42.01 -5.85 -28.79
CA THR A 314 -41.66 -7.25 -29.05
C THR A 314 -42.25 -8.16 -27.97
N GLU A 315 -43.02 -9.18 -28.35
CA GLU A 315 -43.53 -10.21 -27.43
C GLU A 315 -42.36 -10.95 -26.75
N TRP A 316 -42.41 -11.06 -25.43
CA TRP A 316 -41.39 -11.77 -24.65
C TRP A 316 -41.82 -13.21 -24.38
N ALA A 317 -41.16 -14.17 -25.02
CA ALA A 317 -41.23 -15.57 -24.63
C ALA A 317 -40.12 -15.84 -23.60
N PRO A 318 -40.44 -16.10 -22.31
CA PRO A 318 -39.41 -16.51 -21.35
C PRO A 318 -38.73 -17.80 -21.83
N PRO A 319 -37.43 -17.99 -21.60
CA PRO A 319 -36.74 -19.23 -21.97
C PRO A 319 -37.45 -20.45 -21.37
N ALA A 320 -37.55 -21.54 -22.12
CA ALA A 320 -38.12 -22.80 -21.62
C ALA A 320 -37.41 -23.24 -20.32
N GLN A 321 -38.18 -23.70 -19.34
CA GLN A 321 -37.63 -24.21 -18.07
C GLN A 321 -36.64 -25.36 -18.35
N PRO A 322 -35.52 -25.45 -17.60
CA PRO A 322 -34.52 -26.48 -17.83
C PRO A 322 -35.10 -27.88 -17.61
N SER A 323 -34.71 -28.83 -18.46
CA SER A 323 -34.90 -30.25 -18.17
C SER A 323 -34.01 -30.64 -16.98
N LYS A 324 -34.46 -31.59 -16.15
CA LYS A 324 -33.81 -32.13 -14.92
C LYS A 324 -32.32 -32.55 -15.02
N LEU A 325 -31.65 -32.43 -16.18
CA LEU A 325 -30.27 -32.85 -16.40
C LEU A 325 -29.22 -31.70 -16.34
N ASP A 326 -29.63 -30.44 -16.19
CA ASP A 326 -28.74 -29.25 -16.33
C ASP A 326 -28.50 -28.51 -14.99
N ASP A 327 -28.58 -29.21 -13.86
CA ASP A 327 -28.60 -28.64 -12.49
C ASP A 327 -27.30 -27.93 -12.03
N ASP A 328 -26.17 -28.09 -12.74
CA ASP A 328 -24.86 -27.59 -12.31
C ASP A 328 -24.39 -26.28 -12.99
N LEU A 329 -25.15 -25.74 -13.95
CA LEU A 329 -24.77 -24.51 -14.66
C LEU A 329 -25.92 -23.50 -14.68
N ARG A 330 -25.90 -22.51 -13.78
CA ARG A 330 -26.76 -21.32 -13.89
C ARG A 330 -26.57 -20.67 -15.27
N ARG A 331 -27.60 -20.69 -16.12
CA ARG A 331 -27.65 -19.77 -17.26
C ARG A 331 -27.65 -18.33 -16.72
N PRO A 332 -26.89 -17.40 -17.31
CA PRO A 332 -26.96 -16.00 -16.92
C PRO A 332 -28.39 -15.47 -17.14
N PRO A 333 -28.96 -14.73 -16.17
CA PRO A 333 -30.31 -14.16 -16.26
C PRO A 333 -30.41 -13.24 -17.46
N ILE A 334 -31.60 -13.11 -18.04
CA ILE A 334 -31.83 -12.20 -19.15
C ILE A 334 -32.38 -10.87 -18.62
N VAL A 335 -31.60 -9.81 -18.73
CA VAL A 335 -32.07 -8.44 -18.48
C VAL A 335 -32.56 -7.86 -19.80
N ARG A 336 -33.87 -7.60 -19.88
CA ARG A 336 -34.49 -6.95 -21.03
C ARG A 336 -34.35 -5.43 -20.89
N LEU A 337 -33.71 -4.81 -21.87
CA LEU A 337 -33.62 -3.36 -22.04
C LEU A 337 -34.34 -2.97 -23.34
N TYR A 338 -34.77 -1.71 -23.44
CA TYR A 338 -35.47 -1.21 -24.61
C TYR A 338 -34.63 -0.30 -25.49
N ARG A 339 -33.55 0.25 -24.92
CA ARG A 339 -32.60 1.11 -25.63
C ARG A 339 -31.17 0.80 -25.20
N GLU A 340 -30.22 1.10 -26.06
CA GLU A 340 -28.80 0.85 -25.77
C GLU A 340 -28.28 1.67 -24.58
N GLU A 341 -28.79 2.89 -24.38
CA GLU A 341 -28.31 3.76 -23.29
C GLU A 341 -28.72 3.25 -21.90
N GLU A 342 -29.78 2.43 -21.81
CA GLU A 342 -30.23 1.83 -20.56
C GLU A 342 -29.16 0.89 -19.96
N ARG A 343 -28.23 0.38 -20.76
CA ARG A 343 -27.07 -0.41 -20.28
C ARG A 343 -26.22 0.36 -19.29
N HIS A 344 -26.21 1.69 -19.39
CA HIS A 344 -25.46 2.54 -18.48
C HIS A 344 -26.08 2.61 -17.08
N ILE A 345 -27.39 2.34 -16.93
CA ILE A 345 -28.03 2.18 -15.61
C ILE A 345 -27.41 0.97 -14.89
N LEU A 346 -27.30 -0.16 -15.59
CA LEU A 346 -26.66 -1.39 -15.07
C LEU A 346 -25.19 -1.13 -14.73
N THR A 347 -24.49 -0.34 -15.55
CA THR A 347 -23.08 -0.01 -15.31
C THR A 347 -22.91 0.90 -14.09
N ALA A 348 -23.80 1.89 -13.92
CA ALA A 348 -23.81 2.81 -12.78
C ALA A 348 -24.11 2.07 -11.46
N LEU A 349 -24.99 1.07 -11.51
CA LEU A 349 -25.43 0.27 -10.37
C LEU A 349 -24.87 -1.15 -10.37
N LYS A 350 -23.69 -1.38 -10.97
CA LYS A 350 -23.09 -2.71 -11.19
C LYS A 350 -22.82 -3.54 -9.93
N ARG A 351 -22.84 -2.90 -8.76
CA ARG A 351 -22.67 -3.54 -7.44
C ARG A 351 -24.00 -3.86 -6.75
N VAL A 352 -25.13 -3.54 -7.37
CA VAL A 352 -26.46 -3.87 -6.85
C VAL A 352 -26.89 -5.19 -7.46
N GLY A 353 -27.14 -6.19 -6.62
CA GLY A 353 -27.60 -7.50 -7.09
C GLY A 353 -28.94 -7.42 -7.80
N ILE A 354 -29.12 -8.20 -8.87
CA ILE A 354 -30.40 -8.31 -9.58
C ILE A 354 -31.19 -9.46 -8.96
N TRP A 355 -32.43 -9.22 -8.55
CA TRP A 355 -33.30 -10.28 -8.04
C TRP A 355 -33.75 -11.18 -9.20
N ASP A 356 -33.40 -12.46 -9.16
CA ASP A 356 -33.56 -13.42 -10.27
C ASP A 356 -34.43 -14.61 -9.86
N GLY A 357 -35.64 -14.35 -9.38
CA GLY A 357 -36.54 -15.38 -8.88
C GLY A 357 -36.19 -15.85 -7.46
N LEU A 358 -37.08 -16.65 -6.89
CA LEU A 358 -36.73 -17.45 -5.73
C LEU A 358 -35.70 -18.48 -6.16
N ASN A 359 -34.51 -18.42 -5.58
CA ASN A 359 -33.44 -19.34 -5.90
C ASN A 359 -33.90 -20.80 -5.67
N PRO A 360 -33.67 -21.74 -6.61
CA PRO A 360 -34.07 -23.15 -6.46
C PRO A 360 -33.57 -23.83 -5.18
N HIS A 361 -32.49 -23.33 -4.60
CA HIS A 361 -31.93 -23.81 -3.34
C HIS A 361 -32.60 -23.24 -2.09
N ILE A 362 -33.48 -22.24 -2.24
CA ILE A 362 -34.37 -21.77 -1.18
C ILE A 362 -35.67 -22.56 -1.29
N VAL A 363 -35.85 -23.49 -0.37
CA VAL A 363 -36.99 -24.41 -0.35
C VAL A 363 -37.77 -24.24 0.95
N PHE A 364 -39.06 -24.54 0.91
CA PHE A 364 -39.86 -24.66 2.13
C PHE A 364 -39.29 -25.79 3.00
N ASP A 365 -39.11 -25.52 4.28
CA ASP A 365 -38.55 -26.48 5.23
C ASP A 365 -39.69 -27.16 6.01
N ASP A 366 -40.21 -28.26 5.46
CA ASP A 366 -41.26 -29.07 6.09
C ASP A 366 -40.90 -29.50 7.52
N ILE A 367 -39.61 -29.66 7.84
CA ILE A 367 -39.17 -30.13 9.15
C ILE A 367 -39.15 -28.97 10.14
N ALA A 368 -38.60 -27.83 9.74
CA ALA A 368 -38.64 -26.62 10.56
C ALA A 368 -40.08 -26.14 10.78
N HIS A 369 -40.98 -26.33 9.81
CA HIS A 369 -42.41 -26.09 9.95
C HIS A 369 -43.01 -26.87 11.13
N GLU A 370 -42.81 -28.18 11.17
CA GLU A 370 -43.29 -29.04 12.27
C GLU A 370 -42.65 -28.68 13.61
N HIS A 371 -41.33 -28.41 13.63
CA HIS A 371 -40.64 -27.95 14.83
C HIS A 371 -41.20 -26.63 15.36
N MET A 372 -41.56 -25.70 14.47
CA MET A 372 -42.15 -24.43 14.86
C MET A 372 -43.57 -24.59 15.40
N LEU A 373 -44.39 -25.48 14.83
CA LEU A 373 -45.71 -25.80 15.38
C LEU A 373 -45.61 -26.40 16.78
N SER A 374 -44.68 -27.34 16.99
CA SER A 374 -44.39 -27.92 18.31
C SER A 374 -43.90 -26.86 19.31
N MET A 375 -43.08 -25.90 18.86
CA MET A 375 -42.64 -24.79 19.70
C MET A 375 -43.80 -23.88 20.10
N LEU A 376 -44.72 -23.55 19.19
CA LEU A 376 -45.90 -22.75 19.51
C LEU A 376 -46.79 -23.48 20.51
N ASP A 377 -47.00 -24.79 20.35
CA ASP A 377 -47.75 -25.60 21.31
C ASP A 377 -47.07 -25.60 22.70
N ALA A 378 -45.75 -25.76 22.76
CA ALA A 378 -44.98 -25.74 24.01
C ALA A 378 -45.02 -24.37 24.71
N LEU A 379 -45.09 -23.27 23.94
CA LEU A 379 -45.25 -21.92 24.44
C LEU A 379 -46.70 -21.58 24.80
N GLU A 380 -47.66 -22.46 24.47
CA GLU A 380 -49.12 -22.24 24.58
C GLU A 380 -49.60 -21.06 23.72
N TRP A 381 -49.00 -20.85 22.55
CA TRP A 381 -49.34 -19.78 21.62
C TRP A 381 -50.21 -20.31 20.47
N ASN A 382 -51.02 -19.42 19.88
CA ASN A 382 -51.85 -19.80 18.71
C ASN A 382 -50.94 -20.22 17.54
N ARG A 383 -51.28 -21.31 16.85
CA ARG A 383 -50.57 -21.75 15.63
C ARG A 383 -50.65 -20.75 14.47
N GLU A 384 -51.58 -19.80 14.53
CA GLU A 384 -51.69 -18.65 13.62
C GLU A 384 -50.73 -17.50 13.97
N THR A 385 -49.88 -17.66 15.01
CA THR A 385 -48.89 -16.64 15.37
C THR A 385 -47.98 -16.33 14.18
N THR A 386 -47.81 -15.05 13.89
CA THR A 386 -47.02 -14.55 12.78
C THR A 386 -45.52 -14.55 13.09
N ALA A 387 -44.70 -14.59 12.04
CA ALA A 387 -43.25 -14.41 12.16
C ALA A 387 -42.91 -13.05 12.80
N ALA A 388 -43.69 -12.00 12.50
CA ALA A 388 -43.52 -10.67 13.10
C ALA A 388 -43.73 -10.69 14.63
N GLU A 389 -44.76 -11.39 15.12
CA GLU A 389 -45.02 -11.54 16.56
C GLU A 389 -43.91 -12.34 17.25
N MET A 390 -43.36 -13.38 16.61
CA MET A 390 -42.20 -14.12 17.12
C MET A 390 -40.95 -13.24 17.20
N GLU A 391 -40.74 -12.39 16.19
CA GLU A 391 -39.60 -11.45 16.14
C GLU A 391 -39.72 -10.35 17.18
N GLU A 392 -40.92 -9.88 17.49
CA GLU A 392 -41.17 -8.90 18.54
C GLU A 392 -40.92 -9.50 19.93
N ARG A 393 -41.43 -10.71 20.18
CA ARG A 393 -41.41 -11.31 21.52
C ARG A 393 -40.10 -12.03 21.86
N GLN A 394 -39.37 -12.52 20.86
CA GLN A 394 -38.08 -13.22 21.01
C GLN A 394 -38.04 -14.28 22.14
N PRO A 395 -38.95 -15.28 22.14
CA PRO A 395 -39.02 -16.23 23.26
C PRO A 395 -37.79 -17.13 23.34
N TYR A 396 -37.41 -17.49 24.58
CA TYR A 396 -36.48 -18.59 24.85
C TYR A 396 -37.26 -19.88 25.09
N VAL A 397 -36.69 -20.97 24.62
CA VAL A 397 -37.20 -22.33 24.85
C VAL A 397 -36.08 -23.24 25.32
N GLU A 398 -36.43 -24.18 26.18
CA GLU A 398 -35.57 -25.28 26.52
C GLU A 398 -35.68 -26.35 25.43
N CYS A 399 -34.53 -26.81 24.95
CA CYS A 399 -34.39 -27.72 23.82
C CYS A 399 -34.18 -29.13 24.34
N LEU A 400 -35.19 -29.99 24.18
CA LEU A 400 -35.27 -31.32 24.77
C LEU A 400 -34.89 -32.45 23.81
N CYS A 401 -34.67 -32.13 22.53
CA CYS A 401 -34.32 -33.11 21.50
C CYS A 401 -32.86 -33.61 21.63
N GLU A 402 -32.63 -34.89 21.31
CA GLU A 402 -31.28 -35.49 21.23
C GLU A 402 -30.36 -34.79 20.23
N CYS A 403 -30.90 -34.11 19.20
CA CYS A 403 -30.12 -33.30 18.25
C CYS A 403 -29.25 -32.23 18.92
N TYR A 404 -29.63 -31.76 20.13
CA TYR A 404 -28.88 -30.74 20.87
C TYR A 404 -27.85 -31.32 21.85
N HIS A 405 -27.79 -32.65 21.95
CA HIS A 405 -26.87 -33.36 22.83
C HIS A 405 -25.68 -33.90 22.04
N GLU A 406 -24.48 -33.54 22.49
CA GLU A 406 -23.25 -34.12 21.96
C GLU A 406 -22.99 -35.45 22.65
N PRO A 407 -22.82 -36.58 21.92
CA PRO A 407 -22.65 -37.90 22.52
C PRO A 407 -21.46 -38.00 23.50
N GLU A 408 -20.46 -37.16 23.28
CA GLU A 408 -19.19 -37.15 24.02
C GLU A 408 -19.21 -36.23 25.26
N LYS A 409 -20.27 -35.43 25.47
CA LYS A 409 -20.38 -34.49 26.59
C LYS A 409 -21.52 -34.88 27.53
N ARG A 410 -21.36 -34.57 28.81
CA ARG A 410 -22.45 -34.75 29.79
C ARG A 410 -23.70 -33.97 29.33
N PRO A 411 -24.91 -34.55 29.42
CA PRO A 411 -26.14 -33.85 29.11
C PRO A 411 -26.20 -32.55 29.92
N SER A 412 -26.25 -31.42 29.22
CA SER A 412 -26.39 -30.11 29.83
C SER A 412 -27.63 -29.45 29.24
N ARG A 413 -28.38 -28.76 30.09
CA ARG A 413 -29.60 -28.05 29.72
C ARG A 413 -29.29 -27.07 28.58
N ARG A 414 -30.02 -27.16 27.47
CA ARG A 414 -29.83 -26.31 26.29
C ARG A 414 -31.00 -25.35 26.20
N VAL A 415 -30.71 -24.05 26.27
CA VAL A 415 -31.70 -22.98 26.17
C VAL A 415 -31.28 -22.05 25.05
N PHE A 416 -32.17 -21.87 24.08
CA PHE A 416 -31.92 -21.02 22.91
C PHE A 416 -33.11 -20.10 22.63
N ARG A 417 -32.83 -18.99 21.93
CA ARG A 417 -33.88 -18.20 21.28
C ARG A 417 -34.53 -19.02 20.17
N TRP A 418 -35.81 -18.77 19.90
CA TRP A 418 -36.61 -19.52 18.94
C TRP A 418 -35.92 -19.81 17.59
N LYS A 419 -35.28 -18.81 16.95
CA LYS A 419 -34.56 -19.04 15.67
C LYS A 419 -33.43 -20.04 15.80
N LYS A 420 -32.59 -19.88 16.83
CA LYS A 420 -31.45 -20.78 17.05
C LYS A 420 -31.93 -22.18 17.44
N ALA A 421 -33.00 -22.26 18.23
CA ALA A 421 -33.63 -23.53 18.57
C ALA A 421 -34.09 -24.27 17.29
N ILE A 422 -34.84 -23.60 16.40
CA ILE A 422 -35.28 -24.20 15.13
C ILE A 422 -34.09 -24.58 14.23
N TYR A 423 -33.11 -23.70 14.06
CA TYR A 423 -31.95 -23.94 13.18
C TYR A 423 -31.11 -25.16 13.58
N GLU A 424 -30.84 -25.33 14.88
CA GLU A 424 -29.98 -26.41 15.39
C GLU A 424 -30.72 -27.77 15.46
N CYS A 425 -32.05 -27.80 15.29
CA CYS A 425 -32.84 -29.03 15.30
C CYS A 425 -32.82 -29.72 13.93
N LYS A 426 -32.38 -30.98 13.86
CA LYS A 426 -32.25 -31.74 12.60
C LYS A 426 -33.47 -32.64 12.32
N ALA A 427 -33.50 -33.23 11.12
CA ALA A 427 -34.52 -34.18 10.68
C ALA A 427 -34.56 -35.46 11.54
N HIS A 428 -35.76 -35.87 11.97
CA HIS A 428 -36.01 -37.11 12.73
C HIS A 428 -36.55 -38.22 11.81
N SER A 429 -36.30 -39.48 12.14
CA SER A 429 -36.88 -40.62 11.40
C SER A 429 -38.34 -40.85 11.81
N GLU A 430 -39.20 -41.31 10.89
CA GLU A 430 -40.64 -41.57 11.12
C GLU A 430 -40.96 -42.51 12.29
N LYS A 431 -39.96 -43.16 12.91
CA LYS A 431 -40.11 -44.04 14.08
C LYS A 431 -40.03 -43.33 15.43
N GLU A 432 -39.75 -42.03 15.47
CA GLU A 432 -39.66 -41.22 16.69
C GLU A 432 -40.97 -40.45 16.94
N GLU A 433 -42.12 -41.13 16.90
CA GLU A 433 -43.38 -40.52 17.28
C GLU A 433 -43.40 -40.24 18.79
N LYS A 434 -43.52 -38.95 19.15
CA LYS A 434 -43.84 -38.38 20.48
C LYS A 434 -42.68 -38.23 21.47
N ARG A 435 -41.76 -37.32 21.19
CA ARG A 435 -40.99 -36.63 22.24
C ARG A 435 -41.32 -35.15 22.21
N GLU A 436 -41.45 -34.53 23.38
CA GLU A 436 -41.53 -33.06 23.50
C GLU A 436 -40.19 -32.50 23.01
N TRP A 437 -40.19 -31.75 21.89
CA TRP A 437 -38.96 -31.15 21.34
C TRP A 437 -38.53 -29.91 22.10
N PHE A 438 -39.50 -29.17 22.63
CA PHE A 438 -39.31 -27.93 23.35
C PHE A 438 -40.15 -27.91 24.62
N SER A 439 -39.66 -27.22 25.65
CA SER A 439 -40.47 -26.84 26.80
C SER A 439 -40.35 -25.34 27.09
N ARG A 440 -41.41 -24.79 27.68
CA ARG A 440 -41.47 -23.41 28.11
C ARG A 440 -40.66 -23.23 29.39
N LEU A 441 -39.78 -22.24 29.39
CA LEU A 441 -39.11 -21.76 30.60
C LEU A 441 -40.08 -21.00 31.49
N ASN A 442 -39.88 -21.08 32.80
CA ASN A 442 -40.62 -20.22 33.74
C ASN A 442 -40.21 -18.74 33.59
N GLU A 443 -41.01 -17.83 34.15
CA GLU A 443 -40.81 -16.39 33.98
C GLU A 443 -39.46 -15.90 34.53
N ASP A 444 -39.01 -16.44 35.67
CA ASP A 444 -37.71 -16.11 36.27
C ASP A 444 -36.54 -16.53 35.38
N GLU A 445 -36.65 -17.68 34.72
CA GLU A 445 -35.65 -18.19 33.77
C GLU A 445 -35.61 -17.35 32.49
N GLN A 446 -36.76 -16.94 31.96
CA GLN A 446 -36.86 -16.00 30.83
C GLN A 446 -36.16 -14.67 31.16
N VAL A 447 -36.37 -14.13 32.37
CA VAL A 447 -35.73 -12.89 32.83
C VAL A 447 -34.22 -13.06 32.94
N LYS A 448 -33.75 -14.18 33.52
CA LYS A 448 -32.30 -14.48 33.62
C LYS A 448 -31.63 -14.61 32.25
N CYS A 449 -32.29 -15.25 31.27
CA CYS A 449 -31.78 -15.31 29.90
C CYS A 449 -31.69 -13.93 29.24
N LYS A 450 -32.69 -13.07 29.45
CA LYS A 450 -32.69 -11.68 28.97
C LYS A 450 -31.57 -10.84 29.61
N GLN A 451 -31.33 -11.00 30.91
CA GLN A 451 -30.24 -10.33 31.64
C GLN A 451 -28.86 -10.81 31.18
N TYR A 452 -28.65 -12.12 31.08
CA TYR A 452 -27.40 -12.72 30.60
C TYR A 452 -27.01 -12.23 29.20
N GLU A 453 -28.00 -12.03 28.32
CA GLU A 453 -27.75 -11.43 27.01
C GLU A 453 -27.56 -9.92 27.03
N ALA A 454 -28.22 -9.18 27.93
CA ALA A 454 -27.98 -7.74 28.09
C ALA A 454 -26.53 -7.47 28.50
N ASP A 455 -25.97 -8.30 29.38
CA ASP A 455 -24.58 -8.24 29.84
C ASP A 455 -23.56 -8.68 28.75
N LYS A 456 -24.01 -9.33 27.68
CA LYS A 456 -23.16 -9.87 26.60
C LYS A 456 -23.34 -9.21 25.23
N ARG A 457 -24.23 -8.24 25.05
CA ARG A 457 -24.61 -7.76 23.71
C ARG A 457 -23.77 -6.58 23.20
N LEU A 458 -22.77 -6.92 22.38
CA LEU A 458 -22.80 -6.51 20.97
C LEU A 458 -24.02 -7.21 20.33
N ARG A 459 -25.06 -6.50 19.91
CA ARG A 459 -26.07 -7.12 19.02
C ARG A 459 -25.46 -7.25 17.62
N SER A 460 -25.98 -8.07 16.73
CA SER A 460 -25.73 -7.98 15.29
C SER A 460 -27.04 -8.35 14.62
N THR A 461 -27.60 -7.45 13.83
CA THR A 461 -28.71 -7.77 12.92
C THR A 461 -28.17 -7.66 11.50
N HIS A 462 -28.24 -8.75 10.75
CA HIS A 462 -27.70 -8.83 9.41
C HIS A 462 -28.77 -8.38 8.39
N LEU A 463 -28.99 -7.07 8.28
CA LEU A 463 -29.70 -6.50 7.13
C LEU A 463 -28.68 -5.99 6.10
N ASN A 464 -28.91 -6.30 4.83
CA ASN A 464 -28.09 -5.81 3.73
C ASN A 464 -28.44 -4.35 3.42
N CYS A 465 -27.44 -3.56 3.03
CA CYS A 465 -27.62 -2.15 2.70
C CYS A 465 -28.60 -1.95 1.51
N PRO A 466 -29.62 -1.06 1.60
CA PRO A 466 -30.54 -0.74 0.50
C PRO A 466 -29.86 -0.29 -0.81
N TRP A 467 -28.70 0.37 -0.70
CA TRP A 467 -28.04 1.04 -1.83
C TRP A 467 -26.99 0.20 -2.54
N CYS A 468 -26.27 -0.66 -1.80
CA CYS A 468 -25.20 -1.50 -2.37
C CYS A 468 -25.37 -2.98 -2.08
N HIS A 469 -26.14 -3.33 -1.05
CA HIS A 469 -26.54 -4.69 -0.70
C HIS A 469 -25.34 -5.66 -0.43
N ASP A 470 -24.12 -5.10 -0.29
CA ASP A 470 -22.79 -5.75 -0.18
C ASP A 470 -22.15 -5.66 1.23
N HIS A 471 -22.63 -4.78 2.11
CA HIS A 471 -22.16 -4.74 3.50
C HIS A 471 -23.18 -5.43 4.44
N ARG A 472 -22.78 -6.57 5.02
CA ARG A 472 -23.44 -7.16 6.21
C ARG A 472 -23.04 -6.34 7.43
N ASN A 473 -23.95 -5.51 7.96
CA ASN A 473 -24.03 -5.02 9.36
C ASN A 473 -24.82 -3.71 9.43
N LEU A 474 -26.12 -3.75 9.11
CA LEU A 474 -27.04 -2.73 9.59
C LEU A 474 -27.53 -3.12 10.99
N TYR A 475 -26.81 -2.62 11.99
CA TYR A 475 -27.39 -2.36 13.29
C TYR A 475 -28.50 -1.32 13.07
N LEU A 476 -29.77 -1.72 13.14
CA LEU A 476 -30.86 -0.76 13.24
C LEU A 476 -30.72 -0.06 14.60
N PHE A 477 -30.01 1.06 14.60
CA PHE A 477 -29.92 1.96 15.75
C PHE A 477 -31.27 2.69 15.90
N ASP A 478 -31.78 2.75 17.12
CA ASP A 478 -33.02 3.41 17.56
C ASP A 478 -33.06 4.95 17.36
N LYS A 479 -32.23 5.53 16.48
CA LYS A 479 -32.10 6.99 16.32
C LYS A 479 -32.15 7.41 14.85
N LYS A 480 -33.29 7.99 14.45
CA LYS A 480 -33.57 8.61 13.14
C LYS A 480 -32.48 9.55 12.54
N PRO A 481 -31.62 10.26 13.30
CA PRO A 481 -30.63 11.17 12.72
C PRO A 481 -29.41 10.50 12.05
N ASP A 482 -29.12 9.22 12.32
CA ASP A 482 -27.87 8.58 11.87
C ASP A 482 -27.97 7.91 10.48
N LEU A 483 -29.16 7.78 9.88
CA LEU A 483 -29.31 7.26 8.53
C LEU A 483 -28.74 8.23 7.47
N LEU A 484 -28.92 9.54 7.66
CA LEU A 484 -28.36 10.60 6.79
C LEU A 484 -26.82 10.63 6.80
N ARG A 485 -26.18 10.26 7.92
CA ARG A 485 -24.73 10.06 8.00
C ARG A 485 -24.26 8.82 7.23
N HIS A 486 -25.09 7.79 7.10
CA HIS A 486 -24.76 6.58 6.33
C HIS A 486 -24.97 6.75 4.82
N VAL A 487 -25.94 7.59 4.40
CA VAL A 487 -26.05 8.06 3.00
C VAL A 487 -24.71 8.63 2.54
N SER A 488 -24.03 9.42 3.38
CA SER A 488 -22.70 9.97 3.07
C SER A 488 -21.56 8.93 2.99
N LYS A 489 -21.73 7.74 3.60
CA LYS A 489 -20.70 6.66 3.59
C LYS A 489 -20.82 5.71 2.40
N CYS A 490 -22.01 5.50 1.85
CA CYS A 490 -22.15 4.83 0.54
C CYS A 490 -21.63 5.71 -0.62
N ASP A 491 -21.51 7.02 -0.40
CA ASP A 491 -20.94 7.99 -1.35
C ASP A 491 -19.40 8.12 -1.28
N ILE A 492 -18.69 7.43 -0.37
CA ILE A 492 -17.22 7.55 -0.25
C ILE A 492 -16.45 6.92 -1.43
N HIS A 493 -17.14 6.38 -2.44
CA HIS A 493 -16.52 5.96 -3.71
C HIS A 493 -16.87 6.81 -4.94
N MET A 494 -17.63 7.90 -4.82
CA MET A 494 -17.88 8.78 -5.97
C MET A 494 -17.87 10.25 -5.55
N TYR A 495 -17.02 11.04 -6.24
CA TYR A 495 -16.82 12.51 -6.19
C TYR A 495 -15.61 13.05 -5.40
N ASP A 496 -14.42 12.85 -5.98
CA ASP A 496 -13.45 13.95 -6.14
C ASP A 496 -13.86 14.77 -7.39
N LYS A 497 -14.54 15.90 -7.17
CA LYS A 497 -14.49 17.14 -7.98
C LYS A 497 -15.43 18.20 -7.35
N VAL A 498 -14.80 19.25 -6.83
CA VAL A 498 -15.30 20.49 -6.16
C VAL A 498 -16.00 21.39 -7.24
N PRO A 499 -16.97 22.34 -6.98
CA PRO A 499 -16.82 23.37 -5.95
C PRO A 499 -18.04 24.09 -5.28
N VAL A 500 -17.71 24.71 -4.12
CA VAL A 500 -18.24 25.92 -3.40
C VAL A 500 -19.56 25.94 -2.54
N SER A 501 -19.36 26.42 -1.30
CA SER A 501 -20.11 27.39 -0.45
C SER A 501 -21.20 27.00 0.58
N PHE A 502 -20.82 27.27 1.85
CA PHE A 502 -21.52 27.95 2.96
C PHE A 502 -22.94 27.55 3.41
N HIS A 503 -23.10 27.12 4.68
CA HIS A 503 -23.64 27.97 5.76
C HIS A 503 -23.42 27.38 7.17
N SER A 504 -23.21 28.30 8.10
CA SER A 504 -23.05 28.21 9.55
C SER A 504 -24.20 27.53 10.29
N TYR A 505 -23.92 26.89 11.43
CA TYR A 505 -24.69 27.11 12.67
C TYR A 505 -23.84 26.82 13.90
N SER A 506 -23.77 27.83 14.76
CA SER A 506 -23.23 27.88 16.11
C SER A 506 -24.22 27.34 17.14
N ALA A 507 -23.74 26.61 18.15
CA ALA A 507 -24.20 26.52 19.54
C ALA A 507 -23.62 25.21 20.14
N GLY A 508 -23.13 25.10 21.36
CA GLY A 508 -23.15 26.02 22.49
C GLY A 508 -22.08 25.59 23.51
N THR A 509 -21.76 26.56 24.36
CA THR A 509 -20.86 26.58 25.49
C THR A 509 -21.37 25.79 26.70
N GLU A 510 -20.47 25.62 27.68
CA GLU A 510 -20.63 25.28 29.12
C GLU A 510 -20.05 23.91 29.49
N SER A 511 -19.31 23.71 30.60
CA SER A 511 -18.61 24.58 31.56
C SER A 511 -17.86 23.64 32.52
N TRP A 512 -16.79 24.16 33.12
CA TRP A 512 -15.89 23.52 34.09
C TRP A 512 -16.53 23.27 35.47
N ASN A 513 -16.07 22.21 36.16
CA ASN A 513 -15.74 22.13 37.61
C ASN A 513 -15.50 20.65 37.99
N THR A 514 -14.28 20.20 38.33
CA THR A 514 -13.57 20.26 39.63
C THR A 514 -14.37 19.73 40.84
N SER A 515 -13.96 18.57 41.38
CA SER A 515 -13.46 18.45 42.76
C SER A 515 -13.08 17.01 43.11
N SER A 516 -11.95 16.92 43.82
CA SER A 516 -11.30 15.78 44.47
C SER A 516 -12.09 15.20 45.64
N ASP A 517 -11.92 13.90 45.93
CA ASP A 517 -11.23 13.39 47.13
C ASP A 517 -11.63 11.97 47.56
N CYS A 518 -10.65 11.30 48.19
CA CYS A 518 -10.71 10.15 49.10
C CYS A 518 -10.48 8.72 48.54
N TRP A 519 -9.25 8.27 48.82
CA TRP A 519 -8.71 6.92 48.83
C TRP A 519 -9.28 6.05 49.95
N VAL A 520 -9.61 4.79 49.67
CA VAL A 520 -9.23 3.60 50.49
C VAL A 520 -9.13 2.39 49.55
N ASN A 521 -7.96 1.76 49.56
CA ASN A 521 -7.65 0.48 48.90
C ASN A 521 -8.42 -0.68 49.54
N ASP A 522 -8.88 -1.61 48.73
CA ASP A 522 -8.75 -3.04 49.02
C ASP A 522 -8.57 -3.82 47.72
N ASP A 523 -7.55 -4.67 47.74
CA ASP A 523 -6.90 -5.30 46.61
C ASP A 523 -7.69 -6.45 45.96
N ALA A 524 -7.32 -6.69 44.70
CA ALA A 524 -7.46 -7.92 43.93
C ALA A 524 -8.86 -8.22 43.36
N LEU A 525 -9.15 -7.65 42.18
CA LEU A 525 -9.84 -8.31 41.05
C LEU A 525 -9.91 -7.39 39.79
N PHE A 526 -8.80 -6.76 39.41
CA PHE A 526 -8.73 -5.92 38.20
C PHE A 526 -7.49 -6.26 37.34
N VAL A 527 -7.45 -7.47 36.79
CA VAL A 527 -6.57 -7.82 35.66
C VAL A 527 -7.34 -8.75 34.71
N SER A 528 -8.29 -8.21 33.94
CA SER A 528 -8.78 -8.91 32.72
C SER A 528 -9.60 -8.06 31.72
N LEU A 529 -9.77 -6.75 31.90
CA LEU A 529 -10.69 -5.94 31.05
C LEU A 529 -10.02 -4.87 30.18
N LEU A 530 -8.75 -5.06 29.77
CA LEU A 530 -8.02 -4.13 28.88
C LEU A 530 -7.60 -4.71 27.52
N TRP A 531 -8.25 -5.77 27.03
CA TRP A 531 -7.81 -6.45 25.79
C TRP A 531 -8.78 -6.40 24.59
N PHE A 532 -9.67 -5.40 24.49
CA PHE A 532 -10.51 -5.22 23.28
C PHE A 532 -10.90 -3.76 22.98
N PHE A 533 -9.94 -2.85 22.97
CA PHE A 533 -10.07 -1.60 22.21
C PHE A 533 -8.93 -1.56 21.18
N PRO A 534 -9.20 -1.39 19.86
CA PRO A 534 -8.12 -1.09 18.93
C PRO A 534 -7.40 0.16 19.46
N ALA A 535 -6.08 0.11 19.54
CA ALA A 535 -5.28 1.25 19.99
C ALA A 535 -5.76 2.49 19.22
N HIS A 536 -6.37 3.46 19.90
CA HIS A 536 -6.78 4.70 19.26
C HIS A 536 -5.51 5.35 18.71
N LEU A 537 -5.35 5.37 17.38
CA LEU A 537 -4.24 6.02 16.72
C LEU A 537 -4.28 7.51 17.09
N SER A 538 -3.28 7.97 17.83
CA SER A 538 -3.11 9.38 18.17
C SER A 538 -1.98 9.94 17.32
N TYR A 539 -2.27 11.00 16.58
CA TYR A 539 -1.27 11.74 15.82
C TYR A 539 -0.84 13.05 16.49
N GLY A 540 -1.13 13.19 17.78
CA GLY A 540 -0.72 14.35 18.57
C GLY A 540 0.80 14.58 18.48
N LEU A 541 1.20 15.79 18.11
CA LEU A 541 2.60 16.20 18.13
C LEU A 541 2.94 16.72 19.52
N ALA A 542 3.74 15.96 20.28
CA ALA A 542 4.15 16.33 21.63
C ALA A 542 5.27 17.37 21.65
N ARG A 543 6.05 17.48 20.57
CA ARG A 543 7.20 18.38 20.41
C ARG A 543 7.05 19.26 19.18
N LYS A 544 7.83 20.35 19.13
CA LYS A 544 7.73 21.37 18.07
C LYS A 544 8.62 21.11 16.83
N GLY A 545 9.49 20.10 16.88
CA GLY A 545 10.53 19.87 15.89
C GLY A 545 11.86 20.54 16.26
N GLN A 546 12.95 20.19 15.57
CA GLN A 546 14.29 20.71 15.85
C GLN A 546 14.52 22.14 15.39
N ILE A 547 13.84 22.62 14.34
CA ILE A 547 13.98 24.01 13.87
C ILE A 547 12.97 24.94 14.55
N ASN A 548 11.69 24.56 14.54
CA ASN A 548 10.58 25.28 15.16
C ASN A 548 10.54 26.78 14.79
N VAL A 549 10.47 27.08 13.48
CA VAL A 549 10.31 28.46 12.98
C VAL A 549 8.99 29.06 13.49
N PRO A 550 8.96 30.34 13.90
CA PRO A 550 7.72 31.01 14.31
C PRO A 550 6.64 30.97 13.21
N GLY A 551 5.39 30.73 13.59
CA GLY A 551 4.26 30.65 12.66
C GLY A 551 3.22 29.58 13.02
N ILE A 552 3.62 28.60 13.85
CA ILE A 552 2.73 27.54 14.31
C ILE A 552 1.66 28.06 15.29
N THR A 553 0.41 27.73 14.99
CA THR A 553 -0.78 28.07 15.76
C THR A 553 -1.53 26.80 16.18
N ALA A 554 -2.49 26.92 17.10
CA ALA A 554 -3.36 25.79 17.45
C ALA A 554 -4.10 25.21 16.22
N ALA A 555 -4.51 26.07 15.28
CA ALA A 555 -5.17 25.65 14.06
C ALA A 555 -4.22 24.89 13.12
N SER A 556 -2.98 25.35 12.95
CA SER A 556 -2.00 24.66 12.09
C SER A 556 -1.57 23.33 12.71
N LYS A 557 -1.35 23.28 14.03
CA LYS A 557 -1.10 22.03 14.77
C LYS A 557 -2.23 21.02 14.57
N LYS A 558 -3.47 21.42 14.85
CA LYS A 558 -4.63 20.53 14.69
C LYS A 558 -4.76 20.02 13.25
N ALA A 559 -4.60 20.90 12.25
CA ALA A 559 -4.70 20.53 10.85
C ALA A 559 -3.63 19.52 10.43
N VAL A 560 -2.37 19.69 10.86
CA VAL A 560 -1.31 18.72 10.51
C VAL A 560 -1.55 17.37 11.20
N GLU A 561 -1.98 17.36 12.46
CA GLU A 561 -2.31 16.13 13.20
C GLU A 561 -3.44 15.34 12.52
N GLU A 562 -4.50 16.03 12.09
CA GLU A 562 -5.62 15.42 11.36
C GLU A 562 -5.16 14.84 10.01
N LEU A 563 -4.35 15.58 9.24
CA LEU A 563 -3.88 15.11 7.93
C LEU A 563 -2.90 13.94 8.04
N LEU A 564 -2.05 13.91 9.06
CA LEU A 564 -1.16 12.78 9.34
C LEU A 564 -1.94 11.53 9.75
N LEU A 565 -3.00 11.67 10.54
CA LEU A 565 -3.90 10.55 10.86
C LEU A 565 -4.53 9.99 9.58
N ILE A 566 -5.04 10.86 8.70
CA ILE A 566 -5.63 10.41 7.44
C ILE A 566 -4.59 9.70 6.55
N ASP A 567 -3.36 10.21 6.47
CA ASP A 567 -2.28 9.55 5.72
C ASP A 567 -2.03 8.14 6.22
N ALA A 568 -1.92 7.98 7.54
CA ALA A 568 -1.64 6.72 8.19
C ALA A 568 -2.77 5.69 8.06
N GLU A 569 -4.02 6.14 8.07
CA GLU A 569 -5.18 5.25 7.93
C GLU A 569 -5.42 4.82 6.49
N LYS A 570 -5.10 5.69 5.52
CA LYS A 570 -5.50 5.49 4.12
C LYS A 570 -4.38 5.04 3.22
N HIS A 571 -3.15 5.46 3.46
CA HIS A 571 -2.07 5.31 2.49
C HIS A 571 -1.02 4.30 2.92
N HIS A 572 -0.50 3.58 1.95
CA HIS A 572 0.68 2.74 2.13
C HIS A 572 1.94 3.63 2.18
N CYS A 573 3.02 3.16 2.82
CA CYS A 573 4.32 3.85 2.78
C CYS A 573 4.99 3.89 1.38
N TYR A 574 4.36 3.30 0.36
CA TYR A 574 4.81 3.36 -1.03
C TYR A 574 3.67 3.88 -1.88
N PHE A 575 3.92 4.69 -2.89
CA PHE A 575 2.89 5.18 -3.80
C PHE A 575 2.81 4.36 -5.12
N ARG A 576 3.80 3.49 -5.40
CA ARG A 576 3.80 2.55 -6.55
C ARG A 576 4.46 1.21 -6.21
N SER A 577 4.15 0.16 -6.97
CA SER A 577 4.67 -1.21 -6.80
C SER A 577 6.20 -1.32 -6.95
N ALA A 578 6.84 -0.37 -7.62
CA ALA A 578 8.30 -0.29 -7.73
C ALA A 578 9.01 0.07 -6.40
N GLY A 579 8.28 0.33 -5.31
CA GLY A 579 8.83 0.64 -4.00
C GLY A 579 9.24 2.12 -3.81
N LEU A 580 8.60 3.03 -4.56
CA LEU A 580 8.79 4.47 -4.37
C LEU A 580 7.94 4.97 -3.20
N HIS A 581 8.52 5.78 -2.33
CA HIS A 581 8.01 6.09 -0.99
C HIS A 581 6.97 7.21 -0.94
N ASN A 582 5.97 7.05 -0.08
CA ASN A 582 5.03 8.12 0.27
C ASN A 582 5.80 9.22 1.05
N HIS A 583 5.79 10.46 0.53
CA HIS A 583 6.43 11.62 1.15
C HIS A 583 5.46 12.54 1.88
N LEU A 584 4.16 12.22 1.90
CA LEU A 584 3.11 13.14 2.36
C LEU A 584 3.33 13.55 3.82
N SER A 585 3.54 12.59 4.72
CA SER A 585 3.88 12.90 6.12
C SER A 585 5.20 13.67 6.26
N HIS A 586 6.21 13.39 5.42
CA HIS A 586 7.49 14.09 5.45
C HIS A 586 7.33 15.55 5.03
N HIS A 587 6.55 15.81 3.98
CA HIS A 587 6.29 17.16 3.48
C HIS A 587 5.51 17.96 4.52
N LEU A 588 4.44 17.38 5.08
CA LEU A 588 3.64 18.02 6.12
C LEU A 588 4.47 18.41 7.35
N LEU A 589 5.31 17.49 7.86
CA LEU A 589 6.13 17.73 9.05
C LEU A 589 7.29 18.69 8.79
N ALA A 590 7.94 18.62 7.62
CA ALA A 590 8.96 19.59 7.23
C ALA A 590 8.36 20.99 7.11
N ALA A 591 7.21 21.14 6.45
CA ALA A 591 6.50 22.40 6.35
C ALA A 591 6.03 22.92 7.72
N TYR A 592 5.61 22.02 8.62
CA TYR A 592 5.23 22.37 9.98
C TYR A 592 6.42 22.92 10.77
N ASP A 593 7.60 22.29 10.70
CA ASP A 593 8.79 22.82 11.38
C ASP A 593 9.24 24.18 10.83
N LEU A 594 8.91 24.48 9.57
CA LEU A 594 9.15 25.75 8.89
C LEU A 594 8.01 26.76 9.04
N GLY A 595 7.02 26.50 9.90
CA GLY A 595 5.98 27.47 10.26
C GLY A 595 4.80 27.57 9.29
N ALA A 596 4.55 26.56 8.47
CA ALA A 596 3.43 26.56 7.53
C ALA A 596 2.05 26.63 8.22
N THR A 597 1.08 27.23 7.52
CA THR A 597 -0.28 27.45 8.04
C THR A 597 -1.21 26.26 7.78
N ALA A 598 -2.33 26.19 8.50
CA ALA A 598 -3.35 25.14 8.30
C ALA A 598 -3.83 25.03 6.84
N SER A 599 -4.05 26.16 6.17
CA SER A 599 -4.48 26.16 4.76
C SER A 599 -3.38 25.65 3.83
N HIS A 600 -2.11 25.82 4.18
CA HIS A 600 -1.00 25.33 3.38
C HIS A 600 -0.92 23.80 3.47
N PHE A 601 -1.04 23.22 4.65
CA PHE A 601 -1.04 21.76 4.82
C PHE A 601 -2.11 21.06 3.96
N LYS A 602 -3.30 21.65 3.86
CA LYS A 602 -4.34 21.12 2.97
C LYS A 602 -3.90 21.10 1.50
N LYS A 603 -3.22 22.15 1.03
CA LYS A 603 -2.70 22.19 -0.35
C LYS A 603 -1.60 21.17 -0.59
N ILE A 604 -0.69 20.99 0.37
CA ILE A 604 0.33 19.94 0.34
C ILE A 604 -0.36 18.57 0.24
N TYR A 605 -1.33 18.31 1.10
CA TYR A 605 -2.10 17.07 1.11
C TYR A 605 -2.82 16.83 -0.23
N ASP A 606 -3.54 17.82 -0.75
CA ASP A 606 -4.30 17.72 -2.00
C ASP A 606 -3.40 17.44 -3.22
N VAL A 607 -2.11 17.78 -3.16
CA VAL A 607 -1.13 17.46 -4.20
C VAL A 607 -0.53 16.08 -3.97
N GLU A 608 0.03 15.84 -2.79
CA GLU A 608 0.77 14.63 -2.44
C GLU A 608 -0.15 13.38 -2.43
N ALA A 609 -1.41 13.52 -1.99
CA ALA A 609 -2.33 12.39 -1.84
C ALA A 609 -2.72 11.75 -3.19
N LYS A 610 -2.66 12.51 -4.30
CA LYS A 610 -3.11 12.08 -5.64
C LYS A 610 -2.37 10.87 -6.19
N ILE A 611 -1.12 10.68 -5.79
CA ILE A 611 -0.28 9.59 -6.29
C ILE A 611 -0.25 8.40 -5.34
N GLN A 612 -0.76 8.55 -4.11
CA GLN A 612 -0.67 7.53 -3.07
C GLN A 612 -1.54 6.32 -3.40
N ARG A 613 -1.18 5.17 -2.82
CA ARG A 613 -1.91 3.91 -2.97
C ARG A 613 -2.54 3.51 -1.64
N PRO A 614 -3.63 2.72 -1.64
CA PRO A 614 -4.30 2.31 -0.41
C PRO A 614 -3.38 1.51 0.50
N ILE A 615 -3.56 1.66 1.82
CA ILE A 615 -2.78 0.93 2.84
C ILE A 615 -2.85 -0.59 2.67
N VAL A 616 -4.03 -1.10 2.28
CA VAL A 616 -4.26 -2.49 1.86
C VAL A 616 -4.23 -2.53 0.33
N LEU A 617 -3.29 -3.30 -0.24
CA LEU A 617 -3.03 -3.32 -1.69
C LEU A 617 -4.06 -4.15 -2.47
N GLU A 618 -4.45 -5.30 -1.91
CA GLU A 618 -5.45 -6.21 -2.45
C GLU A 618 -6.37 -6.69 -1.31
N GLU A 619 -7.61 -7.05 -1.61
CA GLU A 619 -8.57 -7.53 -0.60
C GLU A 619 -8.04 -8.73 0.19
N LYS A 620 -7.34 -9.66 -0.49
CA LYS A 620 -6.72 -10.82 0.19
C LYS A 620 -5.68 -10.40 1.25
N ASP A 621 -5.02 -9.26 1.07
CA ASP A 621 -3.96 -8.80 1.97
C ASP A 621 -4.53 -8.33 3.32
N SER A 622 -5.81 -7.99 3.41
CA SER A 622 -6.48 -7.64 4.68
C SER A 622 -6.60 -8.82 5.64
N THR A 623 -6.35 -10.04 5.16
CA THR A 623 -6.35 -11.26 5.99
C THR A 623 -4.99 -11.55 6.62
N ILE A 624 -3.93 -10.83 6.20
CA ILE A 624 -2.59 -10.99 6.79
C ILE A 624 -2.64 -10.49 8.23
N SER A 625 -2.23 -11.34 9.16
CA SER A 625 -2.14 -11.02 10.59
C SER A 625 -0.72 -11.25 11.08
N VAL A 626 -0.13 -10.20 11.64
CA VAL A 626 1.23 -10.18 12.20
C VAL A 626 1.16 -10.13 13.72
N ASN A 627 1.91 -11.01 14.38
CA ASN A 627 2.02 -11.13 15.84
C ASN A 627 3.43 -11.56 16.27
N ASP A 628 3.69 -11.64 17.59
CA ASP A 628 5.02 -11.97 18.12
C ASP A 628 5.59 -13.31 17.62
N ALA A 629 4.73 -14.28 17.29
CA ALA A 629 5.16 -15.61 16.85
C ALA A 629 5.53 -15.67 15.36
N ASN A 630 5.02 -14.76 14.53
CA ASN A 630 5.15 -14.85 13.07
C ASN A 630 5.72 -13.60 12.39
N TRP A 631 5.95 -12.49 13.11
CA TRP A 631 6.30 -11.22 12.47
C TRP A 631 7.59 -11.28 11.64
N ILE A 632 8.55 -12.14 11.98
CA ILE A 632 9.77 -12.33 11.18
C ILE A 632 9.47 -12.97 9.81
N GLN A 633 8.43 -13.81 9.71
CA GLN A 633 8.09 -14.56 8.50
C GLN A 633 7.64 -13.66 7.35
N TYR A 634 7.11 -12.48 7.66
CA TYR A 634 6.59 -11.53 6.68
C TYR A 634 7.62 -10.45 6.29
N LEU A 635 8.87 -10.52 6.78
CA LEU A 635 9.85 -9.48 6.52
C LEU A 635 10.14 -9.35 5.02
N GLY A 636 10.12 -8.11 4.51
CA GLY A 636 10.27 -7.82 3.09
C GLY A 636 8.99 -7.96 2.26
N ASN A 637 7.87 -8.37 2.86
CA ASN A 637 6.59 -8.48 2.18
C ASN A 637 5.81 -7.16 2.23
N GLN A 638 5.72 -6.45 1.10
CA GLN A 638 5.01 -5.16 1.04
C GLN A 638 3.51 -5.29 1.36
N SER A 639 2.87 -6.41 1.00
CA SER A 639 1.45 -6.64 1.30
C SER A 639 1.16 -6.72 2.81
N ALA A 640 2.17 -6.99 3.63
CA ALA A 640 2.03 -7.06 5.08
C ALA A 640 2.11 -5.68 5.77
N TYR A 641 2.24 -4.56 5.04
CA TYR A 641 2.43 -3.23 5.63
C TYR A 641 1.34 -2.85 6.64
N ALA A 642 0.06 -3.01 6.29
CA ALA A 642 -1.06 -2.72 7.19
C ALA A 642 -1.00 -3.57 8.46
N ALA A 643 -0.72 -4.87 8.33
CA ALA A 643 -0.60 -5.80 9.45
C ALA A 643 0.58 -5.47 10.35
N TYR A 644 1.73 -5.10 9.78
CA TYR A 644 2.88 -4.60 10.54
C TYR A 644 2.58 -3.28 11.23
N PHE A 645 1.83 -2.38 10.59
CA PHE A 645 1.45 -1.12 11.21
C PHE A 645 0.59 -1.37 12.45
N SER A 646 -0.41 -2.25 12.38
CA SER A 646 -1.19 -2.65 13.55
C SER A 646 -0.31 -3.28 14.64
N PHE A 647 0.54 -4.25 14.27
CA PHE A 647 1.46 -4.90 15.20
C PHE A 647 2.38 -3.88 15.90
N PHE A 648 3.08 -3.02 15.16
CA PHE A 648 3.99 -2.05 15.76
C PHE A 648 3.27 -0.93 16.49
N SER A 649 2.04 -0.58 16.13
CA SER A 649 1.22 0.36 16.90
C SER A 649 0.95 -0.19 18.30
N GLU A 650 0.58 -1.47 18.40
CA GLU A 650 0.43 -2.15 19.69
C GLU A 650 1.75 -2.24 20.46
N LYS A 651 2.86 -2.58 19.77
CA LYS A 651 4.17 -2.69 20.44
C LYS A 651 4.71 -1.37 20.94
N VAL A 652 4.59 -0.30 20.17
CA VAL A 652 5.02 1.04 20.59
C VAL A 652 4.11 1.54 21.71
N ALA A 653 2.79 1.33 21.65
CA ALA A 653 1.89 1.69 22.75
C ALA A 653 2.22 0.95 24.06
N ALA A 654 2.60 -0.33 23.97
CA ALA A 654 2.91 -1.14 25.15
C ALA A 654 4.32 -0.89 25.73
N LEU A 655 5.32 -0.65 24.89
CA LEU A 655 6.74 -0.55 25.30
C LEU A 655 7.25 0.89 25.36
N GLY A 656 6.56 1.82 24.71
CA GLY A 656 7.11 3.11 24.34
C GLY A 656 8.06 3.04 23.13
N PRO A 657 8.33 4.17 22.46
CA PRO A 657 9.11 4.20 21.22
C PRO A 657 10.57 3.77 21.42
N SER A 658 11.20 4.15 22.54
CA SER A 658 12.59 3.82 22.84
C SER A 658 12.80 2.30 22.96
N SER A 659 12.08 1.65 23.90
CA SER A 659 12.22 0.21 24.11
C SER A 659 11.74 -0.61 22.91
N ALA A 660 10.77 -0.12 22.13
CA ALA A 660 10.40 -0.75 20.87
C ALA A 660 11.54 -0.72 19.84
N LEU A 661 12.25 0.40 19.68
CA LEU A 661 13.41 0.48 18.79
C LEU A 661 14.54 -0.43 19.25
N GLU A 662 14.86 -0.42 20.54
CA GLU A 662 15.88 -1.31 21.10
C GLU A 662 15.53 -2.78 20.80
N LYS A 663 14.27 -3.18 21.01
CA LYS A 663 13.83 -4.56 20.80
C LYS A 663 13.73 -4.99 19.34
N PHE A 664 13.17 -4.16 18.47
CA PHE A 664 12.79 -4.56 17.11
C PHE A 664 13.76 -4.09 16.02
N VAL A 665 14.73 -3.25 16.35
CA VAL A 665 15.74 -2.74 15.40
C VAL A 665 17.16 -3.02 15.88
N PHE A 666 17.48 -2.69 17.14
CA PHE A 666 18.86 -2.72 17.62
C PHE A 666 19.24 -3.99 18.38
N ASP A 667 18.28 -4.83 18.77
CA ASP A 667 18.58 -6.09 19.43
C ASP A 667 19.34 -7.03 18.49
N ARG A 668 20.30 -7.77 19.03
CA ARG A 668 21.12 -8.70 18.25
C ARG A 668 20.27 -9.79 17.59
N SER A 669 19.25 -10.32 18.28
CA SER A 669 18.44 -11.44 17.81
C SER A 669 17.64 -11.12 16.53
N VAL A 670 17.30 -9.86 16.31
CA VAL A 670 16.57 -9.39 15.12
C VAL A 670 17.49 -8.93 13.98
N ASN A 671 18.81 -8.99 14.20
CA ASN A 671 19.83 -8.72 13.18
C ASN A 671 20.59 -9.99 12.76
N ASP A 672 20.55 -11.05 13.57
CA ASP A 672 21.10 -12.35 13.20
C ASP A 672 20.21 -13.12 12.19
N HIS A 673 20.72 -14.24 11.66
CA HIS A 673 19.99 -15.18 10.79
C HIS A 673 19.35 -14.58 9.52
N GLY A 674 19.89 -13.46 9.01
CA GLY A 674 19.40 -12.80 7.80
C GLY A 674 18.18 -11.90 8.00
N ASN A 675 17.79 -11.63 9.25
CA ASN A 675 16.70 -10.71 9.56
C ASN A 675 17.08 -9.25 9.29
N GLU A 676 18.28 -8.82 9.72
CA GLU A 676 18.92 -7.56 9.33
C GLU A 676 18.06 -6.30 9.54
N MET A 677 17.31 -6.21 10.64
CA MET A 677 16.38 -5.09 10.88
C MET A 677 17.05 -3.71 10.87
N LEU A 678 18.28 -3.58 11.38
CA LEU A 678 19.04 -2.33 11.34
C LEU A 678 19.42 -1.94 9.91
N VAL A 679 19.80 -2.91 9.06
CA VAL A 679 20.06 -2.66 7.63
C VAL A 679 18.78 -2.30 6.89
N ARG A 680 17.64 -2.96 7.22
CA ARG A 680 16.34 -2.61 6.64
C ARG A 680 15.95 -1.17 6.98
N MET A 681 16.27 -0.69 8.19
CA MET A 681 16.02 0.70 8.57
C MET A 681 16.82 1.69 7.72
N MET A 682 18.03 1.30 7.30
CA MET A 682 18.92 2.08 6.43
C MET A 682 18.62 1.93 4.92
N SER A 683 17.69 1.04 4.55
CA SER A 683 17.39 0.71 3.16
C SER A 683 16.41 1.69 2.51
N GLY A 684 16.14 1.51 1.21
CA GLY A 684 15.11 2.27 0.50
C GLY A 684 15.38 3.78 0.47
N ALA A 685 16.58 4.22 0.09
CA ALA A 685 16.97 5.63 0.14
C ALA A 685 16.78 6.26 1.53
N LEU A 686 16.99 5.50 2.61
CA LEU A 686 16.91 5.94 4.01
C LEU A 686 15.50 6.40 4.45
N HIS A 687 14.44 6.04 3.73
CA HIS A 687 13.09 6.42 4.12
C HIS A 687 12.62 5.84 5.46
N PRO A 688 12.96 4.59 5.86
CA PRO A 688 12.53 4.10 7.16
C PRO A 688 13.15 4.88 8.33
N ILE A 689 14.45 5.18 8.30
CA ILE A 689 15.09 6.05 9.31
C ILE A 689 14.50 7.47 9.28
N ILE A 690 14.16 8.03 8.11
CA ILE A 690 13.48 9.34 8.01
C ILE A 690 12.09 9.29 8.69
N GLN A 691 11.30 8.26 8.42
CA GLN A 691 9.95 8.12 8.98
C GLN A 691 9.97 7.98 10.52
N ILE A 692 10.83 7.09 11.04
CA ILE A 692 11.01 6.92 12.48
C ILE A 692 11.56 8.22 13.10
N GLY A 693 12.52 8.85 12.43
CA GLY A 693 13.15 10.09 12.85
C GLY A 693 12.14 11.21 13.06
N TYR A 694 11.19 11.37 12.14
CA TYR A 694 10.06 12.29 12.29
C TYR A 694 9.20 11.97 13.51
N GLY A 695 8.89 10.69 13.74
CA GLY A 695 8.15 10.26 14.93
C GLY A 695 8.89 10.62 16.23
N LEU A 696 10.19 10.35 16.32
CA LEU A 696 11.00 10.66 17.50
C LEU A 696 11.17 12.16 17.73
N GLU A 697 11.39 12.90 16.65
CA GLU A 697 11.57 14.35 16.69
C GLU A 697 10.33 15.07 17.21
N PHE A 698 9.16 14.75 16.66
CA PHE A 698 7.90 15.38 17.03
C PHE A 698 7.20 14.72 18.23
N GLY A 699 7.75 13.61 18.74
CA GLY A 699 7.19 12.86 19.85
C GLY A 699 5.83 12.25 19.51
N ASN A 700 5.75 11.58 18.36
CA ASN A 700 4.56 10.93 17.85
C ASN A 700 4.82 9.42 17.68
N ASP A 701 4.22 8.64 18.58
CA ASP A 701 4.38 7.19 18.66
C ASP A 701 3.83 6.46 17.43
N THR A 702 2.74 6.97 16.86
CA THR A 702 2.13 6.34 15.68
C THR A 702 3.03 6.50 14.44
N LEU A 703 3.73 7.62 14.30
CA LEU A 703 4.75 7.79 13.27
C LEU A 703 5.93 6.83 13.47
N VAL A 704 6.37 6.61 14.71
CA VAL A 704 7.38 5.58 15.02
C VAL A 704 6.88 4.20 14.57
N ALA A 705 5.63 3.85 14.85
CA ALA A 705 5.02 2.60 14.40
C ALA A 705 4.95 2.48 12.88
N THR A 706 4.56 3.54 12.15
CA THR A 706 4.58 3.54 10.67
C THR A 706 5.98 3.33 10.12
N GLY A 707 7.00 3.91 10.75
CA GLY A 707 8.40 3.75 10.37
C GLY A 707 8.97 2.36 10.67
N LEU A 708 8.57 1.74 11.78
CA LEU A 708 8.88 0.33 12.08
C LEU A 708 8.21 -0.63 11.09
N ALA A 709 6.95 -0.38 10.74
CA ALA A 709 6.24 -1.15 9.72
C ALA A 709 6.92 -1.00 8.35
N GLN A 710 7.31 0.23 8.00
CA GLN A 710 8.07 0.50 6.80
C GLN A 710 9.42 -0.24 6.82
N THR A 711 10.13 -0.25 7.95
CA THR A 711 11.38 -1.01 8.13
C THR A 711 11.16 -2.51 7.86
N ALA A 712 10.13 -3.11 8.45
CA ALA A 712 9.87 -4.54 8.35
C ALA A 712 9.59 -4.99 6.90
N ILE A 713 8.89 -4.19 6.09
CA ILE A 713 8.59 -4.53 4.70
C ILE A 713 9.73 -4.23 3.72
N HIS A 714 10.77 -3.51 4.13
CA HIS A 714 11.93 -3.23 3.28
C HIS A 714 12.83 -4.46 3.20
N SER A 715 13.43 -4.72 2.03
CA SER A 715 14.55 -5.66 1.93
C SER A 715 15.83 -5.01 2.46
N ALA A 716 16.67 -5.79 3.16
CA ALA A 716 17.99 -5.35 3.57
C ALA A 716 18.87 -5.11 2.32
N THR A 717 19.23 -3.85 2.07
CA THR A 717 20.01 -3.45 0.89
C THR A 717 21.49 -3.61 1.16
N SER A 718 22.17 -4.50 0.44
CA SER A 718 23.60 -4.76 0.58
C SER A 718 24.06 -4.97 2.04
N PRO A 719 23.41 -5.86 2.83
CA PRO A 719 23.78 -6.08 4.24
C PRO A 719 25.25 -6.42 4.43
N GLU A 720 25.91 -6.96 3.40
CA GLU A 720 27.33 -7.30 3.41
C GLU A 720 28.24 -6.10 3.70
N VAL A 721 27.83 -4.86 3.41
CA VAL A 721 28.69 -3.68 3.63
C VAL A 721 28.60 -3.12 5.06
N TYR A 722 27.65 -3.59 5.84
CA TYR A 722 27.40 -3.12 7.21
C TYR A 722 28.23 -3.92 8.21
N CYS A 723 28.73 -3.26 9.24
CA CYS A 723 29.38 -3.92 10.37
C CYS A 723 28.78 -3.42 11.68
N HIS A 724 28.04 -4.30 12.36
CA HIS A 724 27.46 -4.04 13.68
C HIS A 724 28.32 -4.68 14.75
N ASN A 725 28.59 -3.94 15.83
CA ASN A 725 29.23 -4.49 17.01
C ASN A 725 28.26 -4.43 18.19
N PHE A 726 27.81 -5.58 18.67
CA PHE A 726 26.89 -5.70 19.80
C PHE A 726 27.60 -5.95 21.15
N THR A 727 28.94 -5.90 21.19
CA THR A 727 29.70 -6.07 22.44
C THR A 727 29.96 -4.73 23.14
N THR A 728 30.07 -4.79 24.47
CA THR A 728 30.49 -3.66 25.31
C THR A 728 32.00 -3.62 25.56
N ASP A 729 32.72 -4.67 25.13
CA ASP A 729 34.15 -4.81 25.40
C ASP A 729 34.96 -3.82 24.54
N PRO A 730 35.81 -2.98 25.15
CA PRO A 730 36.72 -2.13 24.39
C PRO A 730 37.68 -3.01 23.59
N SER A 731 37.92 -2.66 22.32
CA SER A 731 39.01 -3.28 21.58
C SER A 731 40.31 -3.04 22.33
N SER A 732 41.00 -4.11 22.74
CA SER A 732 42.16 -4.08 23.64
C SER A 732 43.42 -3.41 23.07
N ASN A 733 43.34 -2.83 21.86
CA ASN A 733 44.41 -2.08 21.18
C ASN A 733 43.82 -0.93 20.33
N ALA A 734 43.08 0.01 20.94
CA ALA A 734 42.42 1.08 20.19
C ALA A 734 43.44 2.10 19.64
N VAL A 735 43.76 1.97 18.35
CA VAL A 735 44.28 3.09 17.54
C VAL A 735 43.16 4.15 17.50
N PRO A 736 43.46 5.45 17.70
CA PRO A 736 42.43 6.49 17.62
C PRO A 736 41.65 6.41 16.31
N GLY A 737 40.32 6.42 16.40
CA GLY A 737 39.45 6.45 15.23
C GLY A 737 39.73 7.64 14.32
N ILE A 738 39.42 7.51 13.04
CA ILE A 738 39.58 8.57 12.05
C ILE A 738 38.24 9.22 11.70
N SER A 739 38.28 10.45 11.18
CA SER A 739 37.07 11.22 10.85
C SER A 739 36.34 10.70 9.61
N VAL A 740 35.05 11.01 9.45
CA VAL A 740 34.27 10.65 8.25
C VAL A 740 34.91 11.19 6.97
N LEU A 741 35.45 12.41 6.98
CA LEU A 741 36.15 12.98 5.82
C LEU A 741 37.46 12.24 5.52
N GLU A 742 38.22 11.84 6.54
CA GLU A 742 39.40 10.99 6.34
C GLU A 742 39.03 9.61 5.79
N ILE A 743 37.91 9.03 6.23
CA ILE A 743 37.38 7.78 5.68
C ILE A 743 36.97 7.94 4.21
N LEU A 744 36.28 9.02 3.85
CA LEU A 744 35.92 9.31 2.45
C LEU A 744 37.16 9.45 1.57
N ARG A 745 38.22 10.11 2.04
CA ARG A 745 39.51 10.12 1.34
C ARG A 745 40.03 8.70 1.09
N LYS A 746 40.01 7.82 2.10
CA LYS A 746 40.41 6.41 1.94
C LYS A 746 39.50 5.65 0.97
N VAL A 747 38.20 5.94 0.93
CA VAL A 747 37.29 5.39 -0.10
C VAL A 747 37.75 5.78 -1.50
N TYR A 748 38.18 7.04 -1.68
CA TYR A 748 38.66 7.55 -2.96
C TYR A 748 39.98 6.92 -3.40
N ASP A 749 40.87 6.63 -2.45
CA ASP A 749 42.19 6.07 -2.69
C ASP A 749 42.18 4.53 -2.76
N SER A 750 41.09 3.89 -2.36
CA SER A 750 40.95 2.43 -2.39
C SER A 750 40.74 1.90 -3.82
N GLU A 751 41.67 1.08 -4.29
CA GLU A 751 41.56 0.38 -5.58
C GLU A 751 40.38 -0.61 -5.60
N ALA A 752 40.09 -1.27 -4.47
CA ALA A 752 38.97 -2.20 -4.36
C ALA A 752 37.61 -1.49 -4.56
N LEU A 753 37.51 -0.22 -4.18
CA LEU A 753 36.28 0.57 -4.30
C LEU A 753 36.19 1.36 -5.61
N HIS A 754 37.09 1.12 -6.57
CA HIS A 754 36.99 1.72 -7.90
C HIS A 754 35.65 1.33 -8.57
N PRO A 755 34.93 2.25 -9.23
CA PRO A 755 33.70 1.92 -9.95
C PRO A 755 33.94 0.87 -11.06
N VAL A 756 33.27 -0.28 -11.00
CA VAL A 756 33.56 -1.46 -11.86
C VAL A 756 32.78 -1.51 -13.17
N MET A 757 31.74 -0.70 -13.31
CA MET A 757 30.86 -0.72 -14.49
C MET A 757 30.93 0.63 -15.22
N PRO A 758 30.83 0.63 -16.56
CA PRO A 758 30.73 1.88 -17.32
C PRO A 758 29.46 2.65 -16.91
N TYR A 759 29.52 3.98 -17.06
CA TYR A 759 28.34 4.82 -16.91
C TYR A 759 27.31 4.51 -18.00
N ASP A 760 26.04 4.40 -17.62
CA ASP A 760 24.92 4.38 -18.57
C ASP A 760 23.87 5.39 -18.11
N PRO A 761 23.62 6.45 -18.91
CA PRO A 761 22.74 7.55 -18.55
C PRO A 761 21.25 7.21 -18.58
N ARG A 762 20.85 6.02 -19.04
CA ARG A 762 19.45 5.71 -19.37
C ARG A 762 18.63 5.01 -18.29
N ASP A 763 19.19 4.63 -17.13
CA ASP A 763 18.46 3.66 -16.30
C ASP A 763 18.70 3.70 -14.77
N ASN A 764 17.60 3.65 -14.02
CA ASN A 764 17.54 3.40 -12.58
C ASN A 764 17.82 1.91 -12.24
N ALA A 765 17.67 0.99 -13.21
CA ALA A 765 17.96 -0.45 -13.06
C ALA A 765 19.43 -0.77 -12.72
N LEU A 766 20.35 0.18 -12.94
CA LEU A 766 21.76 0.04 -12.63
C LEU A 766 22.08 0.21 -11.15
N LEU A 767 21.26 0.91 -10.36
CA LEU A 767 21.57 1.09 -8.93
C LEU A 767 21.60 -0.27 -8.21
N ARG A 768 20.63 -1.15 -8.51
CA ARG A 768 20.62 -2.53 -8.00
C ARG A 768 21.83 -3.33 -8.46
N ILE A 769 22.30 -3.13 -9.69
CA ILE A 769 23.49 -3.80 -10.23
C ILE A 769 24.75 -3.29 -9.52
N ARG A 770 24.87 -1.97 -9.32
CA ARG A 770 25.96 -1.35 -8.58
C ARG A 770 26.00 -1.83 -7.13
N TYR A 771 24.86 -1.91 -6.46
CA TYR A 771 24.77 -2.50 -5.11
C TYR A 771 25.24 -3.95 -5.06
N LYS A 772 24.87 -4.78 -6.04
CA LYS A 772 25.38 -6.16 -6.13
C LYS A 772 26.90 -6.21 -6.31
N GLN A 773 27.45 -5.33 -7.13
CA GLN A 773 28.90 -5.23 -7.34
C GLN A 773 29.61 -4.76 -6.07
N ILE A 774 29.07 -3.74 -5.39
CA ILE A 774 29.62 -3.24 -4.12
C ILE A 774 29.58 -4.31 -3.02
N ALA A 775 28.55 -5.15 -3.02
CA ALA A 775 28.40 -6.27 -2.09
C ALA A 775 29.34 -7.46 -2.35
N GLU A 776 30.18 -7.43 -3.41
CA GLU A 776 31.17 -8.49 -3.63
C GLU A 776 32.12 -8.62 -2.44
N PRO A 777 32.51 -9.85 -2.01
CA PRO A 777 33.14 -10.07 -0.72
C PRO A 777 34.36 -9.21 -0.41
N HIS A 778 35.24 -8.98 -1.40
CA HIS A 778 36.45 -8.18 -1.22
C HIS A 778 36.15 -6.68 -1.05
N ARG A 779 35.13 -6.15 -1.74
CA ARG A 779 34.70 -4.75 -1.65
C ARG A 779 33.89 -4.49 -0.39
N ALA A 780 32.99 -5.40 -0.08
CA ALA A 780 32.22 -5.36 1.16
C ALA A 780 33.15 -5.44 2.38
N LYS A 781 34.19 -6.28 2.33
CA LYS A 781 35.23 -6.32 3.37
C LYS A 781 35.95 -4.98 3.49
N GLU A 782 36.40 -4.40 2.38
CA GLU A 782 37.06 -3.09 2.39
C GLU A 782 36.17 -2.00 3.01
N ILE A 783 34.88 -1.96 2.67
CA ILE A 783 33.93 -1.01 3.28
C ILE A 783 33.81 -1.26 4.79
N ARG A 784 33.65 -2.51 5.24
CA ARG A 784 33.56 -2.83 6.67
C ARG A 784 34.84 -2.47 7.43
N ASP A 785 36.00 -2.67 6.83
CA ASP A 785 37.29 -2.29 7.41
C ASP A 785 37.37 -0.76 7.56
N LEU A 786 36.95 0.00 6.56
CA LEU A 786 36.87 1.46 6.62
C LEU A 786 35.87 1.94 7.69
N VAL A 787 34.66 1.36 7.75
CA VAL A 787 33.68 1.70 8.78
C VAL A 787 34.19 1.32 10.17
N SER A 788 34.95 0.23 10.31
CA SER A 788 35.55 -0.16 11.59
C SER A 788 36.61 0.82 12.10
N SER A 789 37.21 1.61 11.20
CA SER A 789 38.14 2.69 11.57
C SER A 789 37.44 3.95 12.08
N PHE A 790 36.11 4.03 11.93
CA PHE A 790 35.27 5.02 12.60
C PHE A 790 35.00 4.54 14.03
N ASP A 791 36.03 4.63 14.87
CA ASP A 791 35.90 4.30 16.27
C ASP A 791 35.00 5.32 16.99
N ILE A 792 34.15 4.83 17.89
CA ILE A 792 33.19 5.61 18.66
C ILE A 792 33.35 5.21 20.11
N ASP A 793 33.90 6.11 20.92
CA ASP A 793 34.08 5.87 22.34
C ASP A 793 32.73 5.97 23.07
N ILE A 794 32.07 4.83 23.28
CA ILE A 794 30.79 4.77 24.00
C ILE A 794 30.88 5.30 25.44
N LYS A 795 32.09 5.41 26.03
CA LYS A 795 32.31 6.02 27.36
C LYS A 795 32.45 7.55 27.30
N GLY A 796 32.72 8.12 26.12
CA GLY A 796 32.73 9.56 25.88
C GLY A 796 31.34 10.21 25.99
N GLY A 797 30.28 9.39 26.04
CA GLY A 797 28.90 9.82 26.31
C GLY A 797 28.35 10.75 25.23
N GLU A 798 27.41 11.62 25.62
CA GLU A 798 26.69 12.51 24.68
C GLU A 798 27.61 13.44 23.88
N LYS A 799 28.76 13.86 24.46
CA LYS A 799 29.72 14.71 23.74
C LYS A 799 30.36 14.00 22.56
N GLU A 800 30.73 12.73 22.73
CA GLU A 800 31.29 11.91 21.65
C GLU A 800 30.25 11.71 20.55
N PHE A 801 29.03 11.28 20.92
CA PHE A 801 27.96 11.06 19.94
C PHE A 801 27.59 12.34 19.17
N ALA A 802 27.50 13.48 19.85
CA ALA A 802 27.23 14.77 19.22
C ALA A 802 28.32 15.16 18.22
N SER A 803 29.60 14.93 18.55
CA SER A 803 30.72 15.16 17.62
C SER A 803 30.61 14.26 16.38
N LYS A 804 30.21 12.99 16.54
CA LYS A 804 30.02 12.07 15.41
C LYS A 804 28.82 12.43 14.53
N VAL A 805 27.76 12.99 15.11
CA VAL A 805 26.64 13.54 14.33
C VAL A 805 27.07 14.76 13.54
N GLU A 806 27.84 15.66 14.13
CA GLU A 806 28.42 16.81 13.42
C GLU A 806 29.23 16.33 12.19
N GLU A 807 30.13 15.35 12.37
CA GLU A 807 30.89 14.76 11.27
C GLU A 807 29.99 14.24 10.14
N CYS A 808 28.89 13.56 10.48
CA CYS A 808 27.93 13.03 9.51
C CYS A 808 27.20 14.15 8.75
N ILE A 809 26.77 15.22 9.43
CA ILE A 809 26.06 16.36 8.81
C ILE A 809 27.00 17.12 7.85
N TRP A 810 28.24 17.39 8.27
CA TRP A 810 29.24 18.03 7.42
C TRP A 810 29.55 17.18 6.19
N ALA A 811 29.84 15.89 6.37
CA ALA A 811 30.16 14.99 5.27
C ALA A 811 29.00 14.82 4.28
N ALA A 812 27.76 14.64 4.77
CA ALA A 812 26.58 14.55 3.92
C ALA A 812 26.36 15.84 3.10
N THR A 813 26.51 17.01 3.74
CA THR A 813 26.41 18.31 3.07
C THR A 813 27.45 18.44 1.96
N LEU A 814 28.72 18.15 2.26
CA LEU A 814 29.81 18.22 1.30
C LEU A 814 29.62 17.23 0.14
N LEU A 815 29.18 15.99 0.40
CA LEU A 815 28.89 15.03 -0.67
C LEU A 815 27.79 15.52 -1.61
N MET A 816 26.78 16.23 -1.11
CA MET A 816 25.69 16.76 -1.93
C MET A 816 26.13 17.95 -2.80
N VAL A 817 26.85 18.93 -2.24
CA VAL A 817 27.09 20.22 -2.94
C VAL A 817 28.53 20.44 -3.41
N ALA A 818 29.50 19.73 -2.84
CA ALA A 818 30.91 19.88 -3.18
C ALA A 818 31.41 18.80 -4.15
N THR A 819 30.53 18.06 -4.83
CA THR A 819 30.89 16.99 -5.77
C THR A 819 30.64 17.33 -7.24
N GLY A 820 30.37 18.61 -7.53
CA GLY A 820 30.20 19.10 -8.89
C GLY A 820 31.51 19.20 -9.69
N LYS A 821 31.43 19.73 -10.91
CA LYS A 821 32.59 19.92 -11.80
C LYS A 821 32.85 21.40 -12.06
N LYS A 822 34.08 21.87 -11.78
CA LYS A 822 34.50 23.27 -12.03
C LYS A 822 34.24 23.65 -13.49
N GLY A 823 33.61 24.82 -13.71
CA GLY A 823 33.23 25.31 -15.04
C GLY A 823 31.98 24.67 -15.65
N LYS A 824 31.28 23.80 -14.93
CA LYS A 824 29.96 23.24 -15.32
C LYS A 824 28.85 23.81 -14.43
N LYS A 825 27.61 23.75 -14.92
CA LYS A 825 26.43 24.08 -14.10
C LYS A 825 26.35 23.15 -12.87
N PRO A 826 25.86 23.63 -11.72
CA PRO A 826 25.65 22.79 -10.54
C PRO A 826 24.70 21.63 -10.84
N ARG A 827 24.94 20.47 -10.22
CA ARG A 827 24.07 19.29 -10.28
C ARG A 827 24.01 18.67 -8.90
N LEU A 828 22.81 18.49 -8.35
CA LEU A 828 22.60 17.97 -7.00
C LEU A 828 22.00 16.57 -7.07
N ASP A 829 22.75 15.56 -6.64
CA ASP A 829 22.38 14.15 -6.79
C ASP A 829 21.25 13.73 -5.83
N PHE A 830 20.21 13.11 -6.38
CA PHE A 830 19.04 12.62 -5.66
C PHE A 830 19.40 11.72 -4.47
N PHE A 831 20.36 10.80 -4.62
CA PHE A 831 20.73 9.86 -3.55
C PHE A 831 21.67 10.49 -2.52
N LEU A 832 22.58 11.39 -2.93
CA LEU A 832 23.45 12.09 -1.99
C LEU A 832 22.67 13.09 -1.12
N MET A 833 21.65 13.74 -1.67
CA MET A 833 20.72 14.57 -0.90
C MET A 833 19.98 13.76 0.19
N HIS A 834 19.68 12.48 -0.04
CA HIS A 834 19.07 11.64 1.00
C HIS A 834 19.98 11.49 2.24
N LEU A 835 21.30 11.56 2.09
CA LEU A 835 22.24 11.62 3.23
C LEU A 835 22.03 12.90 4.05
N VAL A 836 21.77 14.03 3.40
CA VAL A 836 21.49 15.31 4.08
C VAL A 836 20.13 15.27 4.77
N THR A 837 19.09 14.81 4.09
CA THR A 837 17.74 14.80 4.68
C THR A 837 17.59 13.81 5.84
N SER A 838 18.40 12.75 5.88
CA SER A 838 18.37 11.76 6.95
C SER A 838 19.32 12.06 8.11
N SER A 839 20.43 12.78 7.90
CA SER A 839 21.41 13.08 8.97
C SER A 839 20.81 13.92 10.10
N LEU A 840 19.80 14.75 9.81
CA LEU A 840 19.05 15.53 10.80
C LEU A 840 18.39 14.66 11.88
N PHE A 841 18.07 13.40 11.57
CA PHE A 841 17.39 12.50 12.50
C PHE A 841 18.34 11.73 13.42
N LEU A 842 19.66 11.80 13.22
CA LEU A 842 20.62 11.10 14.08
C LEU A 842 20.46 11.54 15.55
N ASN A 843 20.35 12.84 15.82
CA ASN A 843 20.14 13.35 17.18
C ASN A 843 18.81 12.89 17.82
N PRO A 844 17.65 13.00 17.15
CA PRO A 844 16.40 12.39 17.64
C PRO A 844 16.52 10.92 18.02
N PHE A 845 17.23 10.12 17.22
CA PHE A 845 17.50 8.71 17.57
C PHE A 845 18.44 8.58 18.78
N LEU A 846 19.54 9.32 18.82
CA LEU A 846 20.49 9.25 19.95
C LEU A 846 19.84 9.66 21.28
N HIS A 847 18.90 10.61 21.26
CA HIS A 847 18.13 10.98 22.45
C HIS A 847 17.10 9.92 22.85
N ALA A 848 16.58 9.14 21.88
CA ALA A 848 15.60 8.11 22.14
C ALA A 848 16.23 6.79 22.62
N LEU A 849 17.42 6.43 22.11
CA LEU A 849 18.12 5.20 22.47
C LEU A 849 18.80 5.34 23.84
N GLU A 850 18.65 4.33 24.68
CA GLU A 850 19.31 4.31 26.00
C GLU A 850 20.64 3.57 25.94
N ASN A 851 20.74 2.54 25.08
CA ASN A 851 21.94 1.72 24.97
C ASN A 851 23.02 2.42 24.13
N PRO A 852 24.20 2.76 24.70
CA PRO A 852 25.31 3.36 23.95
C PRO A 852 25.82 2.50 22.78
N VAL A 853 25.68 1.18 22.86
CA VAL A 853 26.05 0.27 21.77
C VAL A 853 25.08 0.44 20.58
N SER A 854 23.78 0.58 20.85
CA SER A 854 22.76 0.88 19.84
C SER A 854 23.03 2.24 19.17
N LYS A 855 23.38 3.26 19.97
CA LYS A 855 23.81 4.59 19.46
C LYS A 855 25.02 4.48 18.53
N ALA A 856 26.05 3.74 18.92
CA ALA A 856 27.24 3.54 18.09
C ALA A 856 26.91 2.77 16.79
N ASN A 857 26.07 1.73 16.86
CA ASN A 857 25.67 0.95 15.68
C ASN A 857 24.79 1.77 14.71
N LEU A 858 23.95 2.69 15.21
CA LEU A 858 23.23 3.64 14.36
C LEU A 858 24.20 4.47 13.51
N LEU A 859 25.21 5.09 14.15
CA LEU A 859 26.18 5.95 13.49
C LEU A 859 27.06 5.17 12.49
N ARG A 860 27.52 3.96 12.84
CA ARG A 860 28.26 3.08 11.92
C ARG A 860 27.41 2.66 10.72
N SER A 861 26.12 2.39 10.93
CA SER A 861 25.19 2.02 9.86
C SER A 861 24.89 3.20 8.94
N PHE A 862 24.78 4.41 9.51
CA PHE A 862 24.67 5.63 8.72
C PHE A 862 25.92 5.85 7.86
N LEU A 863 27.12 5.72 8.45
CA LEU A 863 28.39 5.82 7.72
C LEU A 863 28.52 4.75 6.62
N SER A 864 28.09 3.52 6.89
CA SER A 864 28.04 2.45 5.88
C SER A 864 27.18 2.87 4.69
N SER A 865 26.05 3.53 4.95
CA SER A 865 25.17 4.08 3.92
C SER A 865 25.81 5.25 3.17
N VAL A 866 26.53 6.16 3.86
CA VAL A 866 27.32 7.24 3.25
C VAL A 866 28.32 6.67 2.23
N ILE A 867 29.08 5.64 2.61
CA ILE A 867 30.06 4.99 1.72
C ILE A 867 29.35 4.25 0.58
N LEU A 868 28.28 3.50 0.88
CA LEU A 868 27.50 2.76 -0.11
C LEU A 868 26.96 3.69 -1.21
N TYR A 869 26.31 4.80 -0.84
CA TYR A 869 25.81 5.76 -1.82
C TYR A 869 26.97 6.43 -2.56
N THR A 870 28.03 6.85 -1.88
CA THR A 870 29.21 7.44 -2.53
C THR A 870 29.75 6.51 -3.63
N VAL A 871 30.00 5.24 -3.34
CA VAL A 871 30.51 4.27 -4.33
C VAL A 871 29.45 3.98 -5.41
N ALA A 872 28.18 3.82 -5.05
CA ALA A 872 27.09 3.55 -6.00
C ALA A 872 26.80 4.73 -6.95
N ARG A 873 27.16 5.96 -6.54
CA ARG A 873 27.07 7.17 -7.36
C ARG A 873 28.35 7.49 -8.14
N GLY A 874 29.31 6.56 -8.15
CA GLY A 874 30.51 6.62 -8.99
C GLY A 874 31.73 7.11 -8.25
N ARG A 875 31.65 7.16 -6.92
CA ARG A 875 32.68 7.70 -6.05
C ARG A 875 32.99 9.16 -6.38
N PRO A 876 31.97 10.06 -6.40
CA PRO A 876 32.21 11.47 -6.58
C PRO A 876 33.12 11.99 -5.46
N ARG A 877 34.06 12.88 -5.83
CA ARG A 877 35.07 13.42 -4.93
C ARG A 877 34.65 14.80 -4.44
N ILE A 878 34.79 15.03 -3.13
CA ILE A 878 34.55 16.34 -2.51
C ILE A 878 35.64 17.32 -2.95
N ASP A 879 35.22 18.48 -3.46
CA ASP A 879 36.03 19.65 -3.80
C ASP A 879 35.57 20.85 -2.93
N PRO A 880 36.18 21.05 -1.75
CA PRO A 880 35.87 22.17 -0.86
C PRO A 880 35.96 23.54 -1.54
N GLU A 881 36.94 23.73 -2.43
CA GLU A 881 37.14 25.00 -3.13
C GLU A 881 36.02 25.30 -4.12
N LEU A 882 35.44 24.27 -4.74
CA LEU A 882 34.25 24.43 -5.58
C LEU A 882 33.08 24.96 -4.76
N LEU A 883 32.78 24.38 -3.60
CA LEU A 883 31.70 24.86 -2.74
C LEU A 883 31.95 26.30 -2.28
N LEU A 884 33.17 26.61 -1.84
CA LEU A 884 33.53 27.95 -1.37
C LEU A 884 33.52 29.01 -2.48
N SER A 885 33.46 28.61 -3.76
CA SER A 885 33.29 29.54 -4.89
C SER A 885 31.86 30.08 -5.05
N TYR A 886 30.85 29.40 -4.49
CA TYR A 886 29.46 29.89 -4.49
C TYR A 886 29.25 30.93 -3.40
N THR A 887 28.44 31.95 -3.62
CA THR A 887 28.26 33.05 -2.65
C THR A 887 27.70 32.59 -1.29
N ALA A 888 28.17 33.22 -0.20
CA ALA A 888 27.58 33.07 1.14
C ALA A 888 26.32 33.94 1.34
N THR A 889 26.00 34.80 0.38
CA THR A 889 24.85 35.71 0.38
C THR A 889 23.91 35.45 -0.81
N PRO A 890 23.42 34.20 -0.99
CA PRO A 890 22.53 33.87 -2.11
C PRO A 890 21.24 34.70 -2.05
N ARG A 891 20.79 35.18 -3.22
CA ARG A 891 19.61 36.04 -3.35
C ARG A 891 18.65 35.48 -4.39
N PRO A 892 17.33 35.66 -4.20
CA PRO A 892 16.38 35.36 -5.25
C PRO A 892 16.61 36.25 -6.48
N PRO A 893 16.23 35.79 -7.69
CA PRO A 893 16.48 36.51 -8.94
C PRO A 893 15.72 37.84 -9.06
N LYS A 894 14.63 38.01 -8.30
CA LYS A 894 13.85 39.25 -8.24
C LYS A 894 13.61 39.60 -6.78
N SER A 895 14.20 40.71 -6.32
CA SER A 895 13.89 41.30 -5.01
C SER A 895 12.86 42.41 -5.18
N SER A 896 11.75 42.34 -4.43
CA SER A 896 10.71 43.37 -4.40
C SER A 896 10.83 44.34 -3.22
N LEU A 897 11.97 44.34 -2.53
CA LEU A 897 12.17 45.17 -1.34
C LEU A 897 12.49 46.62 -1.76
N SER A 898 11.81 47.60 -1.14
CA SER A 898 12.14 49.02 -1.29
C SER A 898 12.65 49.59 0.03
N SER A 899 13.91 50.00 0.07
CA SER A 899 14.53 50.61 1.26
C SER A 899 14.11 52.07 1.42
N SER A 900 13.83 52.47 2.67
CA SER A 900 13.56 53.86 3.03
C SER A 900 14.87 54.60 3.37
N LYS A 901 14.86 55.93 3.40
CA LYS A 901 16.03 56.72 3.88
C LYS A 901 16.39 56.45 5.35
N SER A 902 15.47 55.87 6.13
CA SER A 902 15.69 55.48 7.53
C SER A 902 16.19 54.02 7.68
N THR A 903 16.33 53.28 6.58
CA THR A 903 16.86 51.90 6.63
C THR A 903 18.34 51.94 7.05
N LEU A 904 18.71 51.08 8.01
CA LEU A 904 20.10 50.87 8.40
C LEU A 904 20.65 49.68 7.59
N GLY A 905 21.81 49.87 6.95
CA GLY A 905 22.38 48.91 6.01
C GLY A 905 21.64 48.86 4.67
N SER A 906 22.01 47.91 3.83
CA SER A 906 21.49 47.74 2.48
C SER A 906 21.23 46.26 2.15
N VAL A 907 20.04 45.90 1.66
CA VAL A 907 19.73 44.51 1.27
C VAL A 907 20.44 44.12 -0.04
N GLU A 908 20.93 45.12 -0.77
CA GLU A 908 21.70 45.02 -1.99
C GLU A 908 23.20 44.76 -1.71
N GLU A 909 23.70 45.11 -0.52
CA GLU A 909 25.11 44.95 -0.15
C GLU A 909 25.33 43.61 0.56
N ASP A 910 26.39 42.87 0.19
CA ASP A 910 26.68 41.54 0.76
C ASP A 910 26.97 41.58 2.26
N GLN A 911 27.64 42.62 2.74
CA GLN A 911 28.02 42.75 4.14
C GLN A 911 26.82 42.95 5.10
N ASP A 912 25.68 43.39 4.57
CA ASP A 912 24.48 43.75 5.34
C ASP A 912 23.32 42.76 5.14
N TYR A 913 23.45 41.78 4.23
CA TYR A 913 22.36 40.91 3.81
C TYR A 913 22.37 39.54 4.50
N ASN A 914 21.24 39.18 5.11
CA ASN A 914 20.99 37.83 5.61
C ASN A 914 20.13 37.03 4.59
N PRO A 915 20.64 35.94 4.00
CA PRO A 915 19.91 35.15 3.01
C PRO A 915 18.82 34.24 3.58
N TRP A 916 18.90 33.85 4.87
CA TRP A 916 18.00 32.85 5.46
C TRP A 916 16.51 33.24 5.39
N PRO A 917 16.10 34.49 5.68
CA PRO A 917 14.71 34.89 5.52
C PRO A 917 14.14 34.63 4.13
N ALA A 918 14.89 34.95 3.07
CA ALA A 918 14.45 34.71 1.69
C ALA A 918 14.41 33.22 1.35
N ILE A 919 15.43 32.46 1.75
CA ILE A 919 15.49 31.00 1.53
C ILE A 919 14.29 30.31 2.20
N LEU A 920 14.01 30.62 3.47
CA LEU A 920 12.92 29.98 4.21
C LEU A 920 11.54 30.39 3.68
N GLN A 921 11.39 31.66 3.31
CA GLN A 921 10.17 32.15 2.70
C GLN A 921 9.87 31.43 1.39
N ASP A 922 10.88 31.07 0.60
CA ASP A 922 10.69 30.38 -0.68
C ASP A 922 10.51 28.86 -0.48
N ALA A 923 11.43 28.24 0.28
CA ALA A 923 11.46 26.80 0.51
C ALA A 923 10.14 26.24 1.04
N VAL A 924 9.46 26.93 1.97
CA VAL A 924 8.22 26.42 2.57
C VAL A 924 7.06 26.25 1.56
N TYR A 925 7.11 26.92 0.40
CA TYR A 925 6.12 26.79 -0.68
C TYR A 925 6.61 25.95 -1.86
N HIS A 926 7.80 25.37 -1.76
CA HIS A 926 8.34 24.54 -2.83
C HIS A 926 7.53 23.24 -2.97
N PRO A 927 7.13 22.82 -4.19
CA PRO A 927 6.27 21.66 -4.36
C PRO A 927 6.98 20.31 -4.10
N ASP A 928 8.30 20.27 -4.22
CA ASP A 928 9.11 19.08 -3.89
C ASP A 928 9.47 19.03 -2.40
N ALA A 929 8.95 18.01 -1.70
CA ALA A 929 9.21 17.75 -0.29
C ALA A 929 10.72 17.63 0.06
N HIS A 930 11.55 17.18 -0.87
CA HIS A 930 12.99 17.03 -0.67
C HIS A 930 13.70 18.37 -0.51
N VAL A 931 13.19 19.45 -1.12
CA VAL A 931 13.74 20.80 -0.94
C VAL A 931 13.55 21.25 0.50
N LEU A 932 12.34 21.15 1.05
CA LEU A 932 12.06 21.53 2.44
C LEU A 932 12.89 20.69 3.41
N LYS A 933 12.95 19.36 3.22
CA LYS A 933 13.78 18.46 4.03
C LYS A 933 15.25 18.88 4.01
N THR A 934 15.79 19.19 2.84
CA THR A 934 17.19 19.59 2.68
C THR A 934 17.47 20.94 3.33
N ILE A 935 16.66 21.95 3.04
CA ILE A 935 16.79 23.31 3.61
C ILE A 935 16.68 23.25 5.14
N ARG A 936 15.80 22.42 5.67
CA ARG A 936 15.65 22.19 7.11
C ARG A 936 16.92 21.63 7.74
N THR A 937 17.56 20.61 7.16
CA THR A 937 18.86 20.13 7.66
C THR A 937 19.95 21.20 7.56
N LEU A 938 19.99 21.95 6.45
CA LEU A 938 21.01 22.99 6.27
C LEU A 938 20.82 24.15 7.26
N LEU A 939 19.58 24.51 7.57
CA LEU A 939 19.27 25.48 8.62
C LEU A 939 19.68 24.97 10.00
N TYR A 940 19.47 23.68 10.30
CA TYR A 940 20.00 23.05 11.51
C TYR A 940 21.53 23.21 11.57
N GLY A 941 22.22 22.83 10.49
CA GLY A 941 23.68 22.95 10.40
C GLY A 941 24.18 24.39 10.56
N ALA A 942 23.52 25.36 9.93
CA ALA A 942 23.86 26.78 10.11
C ALA A 942 23.60 27.28 11.54
N THR A 943 22.54 26.81 12.19
CA THR A 943 22.21 27.18 13.57
C THR A 943 23.23 26.65 14.57
N HIS A 944 23.69 25.41 14.36
CA HIS A 944 24.57 24.72 15.31
C HIS A 944 26.06 24.87 15.00
N TYR A 945 26.43 25.00 13.72
CA TYR A 945 27.80 24.97 13.24
C TYR A 945 28.15 26.18 12.35
N GLY A 946 27.24 27.14 12.18
CA GLY A 946 27.46 28.34 11.36
C GLY A 946 28.56 29.27 11.89
N THR A 947 28.88 29.19 13.18
CA THR A 947 29.96 29.97 13.81
C THR A 947 31.32 29.29 13.72
N THR A 948 31.43 28.11 13.10
CA THR A 948 32.70 27.39 12.96
C THR A 948 33.65 28.19 12.07
N PRO A 949 34.82 28.63 12.57
CA PRO A 949 35.76 29.41 11.77
C PRO A 949 36.51 28.52 10.77
N ALA A 950 37.09 29.15 9.75
CA ALA A 950 37.95 28.47 8.78
C ALA A 950 39.06 27.68 9.50
N GLY A 951 39.26 26.43 9.06
CA GLY A 951 40.26 25.52 9.64
C GLY A 951 39.81 24.85 10.94
N LYS A 952 38.57 25.05 11.38
CA LYS A 952 37.98 24.34 12.53
C LYS A 952 36.81 23.44 12.16
N ALA A 953 36.48 23.32 10.88
CA ALA A 953 35.51 22.34 10.41
C ALA A 953 35.93 20.92 10.83
N VAL A 954 34.99 20.15 11.35
CA VAL A 954 35.26 18.80 11.86
C VAL A 954 35.78 17.90 10.73
N GLY A 955 36.89 17.19 10.98
CA GLY A 955 37.53 16.32 9.98
C GLY A 955 38.22 17.06 8.82
N ALA A 956 38.39 18.39 8.88
CA ALA A 956 39.13 19.14 7.86
C ALA A 956 40.60 18.71 7.74
N PHE A 957 41.19 18.21 8.84
CA PHE A 957 42.55 17.71 8.90
C PHE A 957 42.58 16.25 9.36
N LEU A 958 43.62 15.50 8.97
CA LEU A 958 43.84 14.12 9.40
C LEU A 958 44.19 14.06 10.90
N ASN A 959 43.73 13.03 11.60
CA ASN A 959 43.99 12.87 13.05
C ASN A 959 45.46 12.58 13.39
N SER A 960 46.23 12.08 12.41
CA SER A 960 47.58 11.55 12.63
C SER A 960 48.60 12.17 11.66
N SER A 961 49.15 13.35 11.97
CA SER A 961 50.42 13.74 11.35
C SER A 961 51.57 13.42 12.30
N SER A 962 52.36 12.40 11.93
CA SER A 962 53.60 12.05 12.64
C SER A 962 54.66 13.16 12.62
N THR A 963 54.44 14.19 11.79
CA THR A 963 55.34 15.34 11.58
C THR A 963 54.88 16.61 12.30
N GLY A 964 53.73 16.61 12.99
CA GLY A 964 53.13 17.81 13.61
C GLY A 964 52.59 18.84 12.61
N GLN A 965 52.64 18.55 11.31
CA GLN A 965 52.11 19.40 10.25
C GLN A 965 50.63 19.07 10.00
N GLU A 966 49.74 20.06 10.00
CA GLU A 966 48.33 19.84 9.67
C GLU A 966 48.20 19.41 8.19
N VAL A 967 47.71 18.19 7.95
CA VAL A 967 47.46 17.65 6.61
C VAL A 967 45.96 17.67 6.38
N GLU A 968 45.51 18.40 5.36
CA GLU A 968 44.09 18.47 5.01
C GLU A 968 43.55 17.09 4.58
N SER A 969 42.31 16.78 4.97
CA SER A 969 41.62 15.56 4.54
C SER A 969 41.31 15.60 3.04
N HIS A 970 40.91 16.77 2.55
CA HIS A 970 40.68 17.08 1.13
C HIS A 970 41.35 18.41 0.81
N GLN A 971 41.79 18.59 -0.44
CA GLN A 971 42.40 19.85 -0.87
C GLN A 971 41.45 21.03 -0.62
N GLY A 972 41.90 22.02 0.16
CA GLY A 972 41.11 23.19 0.53
C GLY A 972 40.16 22.98 1.72
N ALA A 973 40.19 21.80 2.38
CA ALA A 973 39.35 21.54 3.54
C ALA A 973 39.65 22.46 4.73
N GLY A 974 40.89 22.94 4.86
CA GLY A 974 41.28 23.93 5.88
C GLY A 974 40.65 25.31 5.67
N LYS A 975 40.01 25.56 4.51
CA LYS A 975 39.25 26.79 4.25
C LYS A 975 37.76 26.66 4.58
N LEU A 976 37.28 25.46 4.89
CA LEU A 976 35.88 25.23 5.24
C LEU A 976 35.54 25.93 6.55
N ASP A 977 34.41 26.65 6.55
CA ASP A 977 33.85 27.35 7.70
C ASP A 977 32.33 27.12 7.75
N GLY A 978 31.66 27.65 8.78
CA GLY A 978 30.22 27.48 8.97
C GLY A 978 29.35 28.05 7.84
N THR A 979 29.92 28.85 6.91
CA THR A 979 29.16 29.39 5.77
C THR A 979 28.80 28.32 4.73
N ILE A 980 29.36 27.11 4.81
CA ILE A 980 29.03 26.03 3.88
C ILE A 980 27.53 25.72 3.83
N PHE A 981 26.82 25.87 4.96
CA PHE A 981 25.40 25.51 5.05
C PHE A 981 24.53 26.52 4.30
N VAL A 982 24.85 27.81 4.38
CA VAL A 982 24.13 28.85 3.65
C VAL A 982 24.47 28.85 2.16
N ARG A 983 25.73 28.55 1.80
CA ARG A 983 26.15 28.33 0.41
C ARG A 983 25.40 27.14 -0.19
N ALA A 984 25.35 26.01 0.53
CA ALA A 984 24.62 24.83 0.12
C ALA A 984 23.12 25.12 -0.05
N ALA A 985 22.50 25.89 0.85
CA ALA A 985 21.10 26.25 0.77
C ALA A 985 20.83 27.14 -0.46
N GLY A 986 21.70 28.11 -0.73
CA GLY A 986 21.68 28.91 -1.95
C GLY A 986 21.76 28.05 -3.21
N MET A 987 22.69 27.10 -3.26
CA MET A 987 22.81 26.16 -4.38
C MET A 987 21.56 25.32 -4.59
N VAL A 988 20.90 24.87 -3.52
CA VAL A 988 19.62 24.14 -3.60
C VAL A 988 18.54 25.03 -4.22
N MET A 989 18.41 26.28 -3.76
CA MET A 989 17.41 27.21 -4.29
C MET A 989 17.69 27.60 -5.75
N ASP A 990 18.94 27.87 -6.10
CA ASP A 990 19.33 28.19 -7.48
C ASP A 990 19.14 26.99 -8.43
N TYR A 991 19.31 25.77 -7.92
CA TYR A 991 19.16 24.54 -8.71
C TYR A 991 17.70 24.10 -8.85
N MET A 992 16.91 24.16 -7.77
CA MET A 992 15.52 23.69 -7.75
C MET A 992 14.50 24.78 -8.08
N GLY A 993 14.87 26.06 -7.96
CA GLY A 993 14.05 27.21 -8.31
C GLY A 993 13.54 27.99 -7.09
N TRP A 994 13.60 29.32 -7.19
CA TRP A 994 13.00 30.27 -6.26
C TRP A 994 11.52 30.52 -6.63
N VAL A 995 10.64 29.61 -6.19
CA VAL A 995 9.25 29.51 -6.66
C VAL A 995 8.38 30.69 -6.25
N VAL A 996 8.60 31.28 -5.07
CA VAL A 996 7.82 32.48 -4.66
C VAL A 996 8.37 33.76 -5.28
N ASN A 997 9.55 33.69 -5.88
CA ASN A 997 10.19 34.79 -6.61
C ASN A 997 10.06 34.65 -8.13
N GLY A 998 9.14 33.80 -8.60
CA GLY A 998 8.69 33.73 -9.98
C GLY A 998 9.51 32.84 -10.91
N GLN A 999 10.36 31.96 -10.36
CA GLN A 999 10.92 30.84 -11.12
C GLN A 999 9.97 29.63 -11.07
N GLU A 1000 10.04 28.78 -12.08
CA GLU A 1000 9.39 27.46 -12.03
C GLU A 1000 10.23 26.51 -11.17
N ALA A 1001 9.55 25.60 -10.47
CA ALA A 1001 10.23 24.51 -9.78
C ALA A 1001 10.83 23.55 -10.82
N ARG A 1002 12.08 23.14 -10.61
CA ARG A 1002 12.72 22.07 -11.37
C ARG A 1002 11.92 20.77 -11.18
N GLU A 1003 11.75 20.00 -12.26
CA GLU A 1003 10.95 18.77 -12.24
C GLU A 1003 11.50 17.67 -11.32
N ASP A 1004 12.83 17.51 -11.24
CA ASP A 1004 13.48 16.46 -10.44
C ASP A 1004 14.94 16.83 -10.09
N TRP A 1005 15.50 16.13 -9.09
CA TRP A 1005 16.91 16.17 -8.73
C TRP A 1005 17.77 15.42 -9.74
N ASP A 1006 19.08 15.63 -9.69
CA ASP A 1006 19.98 14.93 -10.59
C ASP A 1006 20.03 13.43 -10.28
N ARG A 1007 19.73 12.61 -11.27
CA ARG A 1007 19.87 11.15 -11.16
C ARG A 1007 21.06 10.61 -11.93
N SER A 1008 21.85 11.46 -12.56
CA SER A 1008 23.13 11.03 -13.09
C SER A 1008 24.08 10.82 -11.95
N ALA A 1009 24.85 9.76 -12.05
CA ALA A 1009 25.74 9.39 -10.99
C ALA A 1009 27.03 10.20 -11.13
N LEU A 1010 27.10 11.30 -10.36
CA LEU A 1010 28.04 12.40 -10.57
C LEU A 1010 29.53 12.01 -10.49
N GLY A 1011 29.85 10.84 -9.93
CA GLY A 1011 31.23 10.36 -9.85
C GLY A 1011 31.80 9.81 -11.16
N TRP A 1012 30.97 9.63 -12.20
CA TRP A 1012 31.43 9.29 -13.55
C TRP A 1012 31.64 10.55 -14.39
N ASP A 1013 32.78 10.66 -15.07
CA ASP A 1013 33.08 11.80 -15.94
C ASP A 1013 32.06 11.94 -17.08
N GLU A 1014 31.57 10.80 -17.59
CA GLU A 1014 30.57 10.71 -18.64
C GLU A 1014 29.21 11.30 -18.22
N ALA A 1015 28.94 11.42 -16.92
CA ALA A 1015 27.75 12.11 -16.42
C ALA A 1015 27.75 13.58 -16.87
N TRP A 1016 28.92 14.18 -17.12
CA TRP A 1016 29.10 15.60 -17.43
C TRP A 1016 29.26 15.90 -18.93
N GLU A 1017 29.13 14.90 -19.80
CA GLU A 1017 29.26 15.05 -21.26
C GLU A 1017 28.08 15.79 -21.90
N LYS A 1018 26.90 15.70 -21.29
CA LYS A 1018 25.71 16.43 -21.73
C LYS A 1018 25.25 17.37 -20.62
N ASP A 1019 24.94 18.60 -21.01
CA ASP A 1019 24.21 19.47 -20.10
C ASP A 1019 22.80 18.88 -19.94
N VAL A 1020 22.42 18.64 -18.69
CA VAL A 1020 21.06 18.25 -18.32
C VAL A 1020 20.35 19.55 -17.98
N ASP A 1021 19.40 19.98 -18.81
CA ASP A 1021 18.54 21.12 -18.47
C ASP A 1021 17.69 20.77 -17.24
#